data_AF-A0A0H2ZBE4-F1
#
_entry.id   AF-A0A0H2ZBE4-F1
#
_cell.length_a   1.000
_cell.length_b   1.000
_cell.length_c   1.000
_cell.angle_alpha   90.00
_cell.angle_beta   90.00
_cell.angle_gamma   90.00
#
_symmetry.space_group_name_H-M   'P 1'
#
loop_
_entity.id
_entity.type
_entity.pdbx_description
1 polymer ?
#
loop_
_entity_poly.entity_id
_entity_poly.type
_entity_poly.pdbx_seq_one_letter_code
_entity_poly.pdbx_strand_id
1 'polypeptide(L)'
;MRIPPYFPRLGALALACALALPAQAAERAWSYSYNALGLIERADGPRTDVQDVTLYAYDSRGNLTQVTNALGQVTRLGDYDERGKPGSITDANGVTSSLAYTGVDGWLASVSTAGSTTRFDYDAVGQITRVTRGDGSWLSYEYDDARRLVAIGNNLGERLEYDVDTKGNRTAQRIKDASGSLVRQQQWAYDELGRLLRAVGAGGQTRSFAYDLNDNPVGETNPRQFAHSQAFDALDRLVGQSDPLGGKTRLAYDAQDNLTEVKDPRGVTTRYEYDGLGNLTRLVSPDSGTTTFEHDAAGNVIRRTDARGAVTEYRYDALNRLIERHSPSDPSLDVQYRYDLTADGNKGIGRLGAIEGARDSLVYRYDERGNLVEQVRSIRLDQQTLLDRVTYRYDAANQLLEIGYPSGLAIGYPRNAGGQVASVTLAVGDKAPSPLVGQIAYLPFGPLQRLTWGNGIALSREYDQDYQLLRQKVGPWQSDYQHDANGNIQQHRHSLWGTLDYQYDPLDRLTEERGVQGGRSYAYDAVGNRTQRSDNPASGGTASSQDYQYAPDSNRLTAIGAQAVTSDAAGNLTQDRAARKLAYDAQGRLQSVSLDGQQVAEYRYNALGQRIVKLTPESVTTYLYGPDGQLLGEAEHDGSGRKLRAQYYLWLDSLPLATIDADYDAQGKVGNPTLLYLHGDHLDTPRLATDASGQIAWQWQSDAFGRGEALSQGSTQVNLRFPGQYYDAESGLHYNYFRDYDPETGRYVESDPVETLRKLNNPEMTFLNSGESMLQATPYWEHGFTPNHNYTYSDNNPTAKSDKHGLSPNPTDNLIYTPDTNCTCTLECKKKFTGNGKSFLVGALCSKATTPFFGGVVCNSTIVMICGASCSQECNRAPSCEKEGSGNE
;
A
#
# COMPACT_ATOMS: atom_id res chain seq x y z
N MET A 1 -93.01 29.96 12.66
CA MET A 1 -92.86 29.50 14.06
C MET A 1 -91.42 29.72 14.47
N ARG A 2 -91.24 30.24 15.69
CA ARG A 2 -90.04 30.78 16.37
C ARG A 2 -88.77 29.90 16.27
N ILE A 3 -87.51 30.33 16.35
CA ILE A 3 -86.69 31.59 16.37
C ILE A 3 -85.23 31.11 16.02
N PRO A 4 -84.35 31.94 15.41
CA PRO A 4 -83.02 31.55 14.85
C PRO A 4 -81.81 32.04 15.74
N PRO A 5 -80.64 32.47 15.20
CA PRO A 5 -79.35 31.78 14.92
C PRO A 5 -78.13 32.38 15.73
N TYR A 6 -76.86 32.08 15.37
CA TYR A 6 -75.55 32.84 15.53
C TYR A 6 -74.35 31.88 15.83
N PHE A 7 -73.40 31.53 14.93
CA PHE A 7 -72.23 32.23 14.30
C PHE A 7 -71.14 32.75 15.28
N PRO A 8 -69.80 32.80 14.94
CA PRO A 8 -69.16 32.68 13.61
C PRO A 8 -67.84 31.86 13.46
N ARG A 9 -67.37 31.87 12.20
CA ARG A 9 -66.15 31.34 11.55
C ARG A 9 -64.87 32.16 11.83
N LEU A 10 -63.70 31.52 11.62
CA LEU A 10 -62.41 31.97 10.99
C LEU A 10 -61.26 31.18 11.67
N GLY A 11 -60.25 30.60 11.02
CA GLY A 11 -59.78 30.70 9.64
C GLY A 11 -58.81 29.55 9.28
N ALA A 12 -58.32 29.62 8.04
CA ALA A 12 -57.59 28.62 7.28
C ALA A 12 -56.21 28.21 7.83
N LEU A 13 -55.73 27.02 7.43
CA LEU A 13 -54.43 26.89 6.78
C LEU A 13 -54.45 25.69 5.82
N ALA A 14 -54.06 25.93 4.57
CA ALA A 14 -53.96 24.95 3.51
C ALA A 14 -52.76 24.01 3.73
N LEU A 15 -52.99 22.70 3.65
CA LEU A 15 -51.94 21.69 3.62
C LEU A 15 -51.52 21.52 2.15
N ALA A 16 -50.32 21.98 1.81
CA ALA A 16 -49.70 21.69 0.53
C ALA A 16 -49.33 20.20 0.48
N CYS A 17 -50.08 19.41 -0.29
CA CYS A 17 -49.62 18.10 -0.74
C CYS A 17 -48.43 18.30 -1.68
N ALA A 18 -47.21 18.16 -1.15
CA ALA A 18 -46.06 17.87 -1.97
C ALA A 18 -46.27 16.48 -2.59
N LEU A 19 -46.31 16.43 -3.92
CA LEU A 19 -46.25 15.21 -4.71
C LEU A 19 -44.93 14.50 -4.36
N ALA A 20 -45.00 13.50 -3.49
CA ALA A 20 -43.94 12.51 -3.38
C ALA A 20 -43.94 11.72 -4.69
N LEU A 21 -43.04 12.09 -5.60
CA LEU A 21 -42.63 11.19 -6.67
C LEU A 21 -42.16 9.90 -5.99
N PRO A 22 -42.61 8.71 -6.42
CA PRO A 22 -42.08 7.47 -5.89
C PRO A 22 -40.58 7.48 -6.19
N ALA A 23 -39.75 7.35 -5.14
CA ALA A 23 -38.34 7.08 -5.32
C ALA A 23 -38.23 5.79 -6.13
N GLN A 24 -37.93 5.92 -7.42
CA GLN A 24 -37.66 4.77 -8.26
C GLN A 24 -36.44 4.09 -7.64
N ALA A 25 -36.59 2.83 -7.22
CA ALA A 25 -35.47 2.06 -6.72
C ALA A 25 -34.38 2.07 -7.81
N ALA A 26 -33.15 2.39 -7.42
CA ALA A 26 -32.03 2.34 -8.36
C ALA A 26 -31.94 0.91 -8.91
N GLU A 27 -31.94 0.78 -10.24
CA GLU A 27 -31.90 -0.52 -10.94
C GLU A 27 -30.54 -0.67 -11.63
N ARG A 28 -29.99 -1.90 -11.61
CA ARG A 28 -28.82 -2.29 -12.41
C ARG A 28 -29.20 -3.44 -13.33
N ALA A 29 -29.05 -3.23 -14.63
CA ALA A 29 -29.38 -4.22 -15.64
C ALA A 29 -28.13 -4.68 -16.39
N TRP A 30 -28.06 -5.97 -16.73
CA TRP A 30 -27.06 -6.52 -17.65
C TRP A 30 -27.80 -7.25 -18.76
N SER A 31 -27.35 -7.09 -20.01
CA SER A 31 -27.94 -7.83 -21.13
C SER A 31 -26.89 -8.70 -21.83
N TYR A 32 -27.29 -9.91 -22.21
CA TYR A 32 -26.43 -10.87 -22.89
C TYR A 32 -27.12 -11.39 -24.14
N SER A 33 -26.40 -11.51 -25.25
CA SER A 33 -26.83 -12.30 -26.40
C SER A 33 -25.89 -13.49 -26.61
N TYR A 34 -26.43 -14.53 -27.25
CA TYR A 34 -25.76 -15.80 -27.44
C TYR A 34 -25.83 -16.18 -28.91
N ASN A 35 -24.73 -16.74 -29.42
CA ASN A 35 -24.69 -17.27 -30.78
C ASN A 35 -25.48 -18.61 -30.88
N ALA A 36 -25.55 -19.17 -32.09
CA ALA A 36 -26.25 -20.43 -32.35
C ALA A 36 -25.68 -21.66 -31.59
N LEU A 37 -24.47 -21.56 -31.03
CA LEU A 37 -23.84 -22.59 -30.19
C LEU A 37 -24.16 -22.39 -28.70
N GLY A 38 -24.91 -21.35 -28.33
CA GLY A 38 -25.20 -20.98 -26.95
C GLY A 38 -24.02 -20.31 -26.23
N LEU A 39 -23.01 -19.83 -26.98
CA LEU A 39 -21.87 -19.08 -26.43
C LEU A 39 -22.20 -17.59 -26.44
N ILE A 40 -21.80 -16.87 -25.39
CA ILE A 40 -22.03 -15.43 -25.25
C ILE A 40 -21.34 -14.71 -26.41
N GLU A 41 -22.06 -13.90 -27.20
CA GLU A 41 -21.46 -13.09 -28.29
C GLU A 41 -21.41 -11.60 -27.93
N ARG A 42 -22.29 -11.15 -27.02
CA ARG A 42 -22.37 -9.77 -26.53
C ARG A 42 -22.72 -9.79 -25.05
N ALA A 43 -21.99 -9.00 -24.27
CA ALA A 43 -22.31 -8.65 -22.90
C ALA A 43 -22.40 -7.13 -22.79
N ASP A 44 -23.50 -6.62 -22.24
CA ASP A 44 -23.81 -5.20 -22.04
C ASP A 44 -23.90 -4.96 -20.54
N GLY A 45 -23.15 -3.98 -20.05
CA GLY A 45 -23.13 -3.64 -18.64
C GLY A 45 -24.29 -2.71 -18.26
N PRO A 46 -24.28 -2.20 -17.01
CA PRO A 46 -25.36 -1.42 -16.45
C PRO A 46 -25.26 0.08 -16.75
N ARG A 47 -24.17 0.57 -17.36
CA ARG A 47 -24.00 2.00 -17.66
C ARG A 47 -25.02 2.42 -18.71
N THR A 48 -25.64 3.58 -18.50
CA THR A 48 -26.59 4.18 -19.47
C THR A 48 -26.06 5.45 -20.11
N ASP A 49 -25.01 6.04 -19.54
CA ASP A 49 -24.33 7.24 -20.00
C ASP A 49 -23.26 6.94 -21.07
N VAL A 50 -22.77 5.69 -21.15
CA VAL A 50 -21.84 5.21 -22.18
C VAL A 50 -22.21 3.80 -22.62
N GLN A 51 -21.73 3.37 -23.80
CA GLN A 51 -21.84 1.98 -24.24
C GLN A 51 -20.74 1.13 -23.58
N ASP A 52 -21.09 0.28 -22.63
CA ASP A 52 -20.18 -0.63 -21.93
C ASP A 52 -20.27 -2.08 -22.48
N VAL A 53 -20.27 -2.20 -23.81
CA VAL A 53 -20.48 -3.47 -24.53
C VAL A 53 -19.17 -4.22 -24.75
N THR A 54 -19.10 -5.48 -24.32
CA THR A 54 -18.04 -6.42 -24.69
C THR A 54 -18.54 -7.46 -25.70
N LEU A 55 -17.78 -7.67 -26.78
CA LEU A 55 -18.08 -8.63 -27.84
C LEU A 55 -17.11 -9.81 -27.81
N TYR A 56 -17.64 -10.99 -28.13
CA TYR A 56 -16.90 -12.24 -28.17
C TYR A 56 -17.12 -12.92 -29.52
N ALA A 57 -16.03 -13.39 -30.14
CA ALA A 57 -16.10 -14.15 -31.38
C ALA A 57 -15.41 -15.50 -31.25
N TYR A 58 -15.95 -16.50 -31.96
CA TYR A 58 -15.55 -17.89 -31.87
C TYR A 58 -15.29 -18.47 -33.25
N ASP A 59 -14.42 -19.47 -33.34
CA ASP A 59 -14.31 -20.30 -34.54
C ASP A 59 -15.49 -21.28 -34.67
N SER A 60 -15.55 -22.03 -35.78
CA SER A 60 -16.60 -23.03 -36.02
C SER A 60 -16.58 -24.21 -35.04
N ARG A 61 -15.51 -24.37 -34.25
CA ARG A 61 -15.37 -25.39 -33.20
C ARG A 61 -15.78 -24.86 -31.82
N GLY A 62 -16.10 -23.56 -31.71
CA GLY A 62 -16.45 -22.88 -30.48
C GLY A 62 -15.26 -22.38 -29.66
N ASN A 63 -14.04 -22.35 -30.24
CA ASN A 63 -12.87 -21.76 -29.58
C ASN A 63 -12.97 -20.23 -29.63
N LEU A 64 -12.74 -19.55 -28.51
CA LEU A 64 -12.78 -18.09 -28.41
C LEU A 64 -11.61 -17.46 -29.20
N THR A 65 -11.87 -16.84 -30.33
CA THR A 65 -10.80 -16.26 -31.18
C THR A 65 -10.55 -14.79 -30.93
N GLN A 66 -11.52 -14.07 -30.39
CA GLN A 66 -11.42 -12.63 -30.18
C GLN A 66 -12.33 -12.15 -29.05
N VAL A 67 -11.80 -11.26 -28.22
CA VAL A 67 -12.56 -10.44 -27.27
C VAL A 67 -12.36 -8.98 -27.65
N THR A 68 -13.45 -8.22 -27.77
CA THR A 68 -13.43 -6.78 -28.02
C THR A 68 -14.12 -6.09 -26.85
N ASN A 69 -13.39 -5.31 -26.06
CA ASN A 69 -13.97 -4.63 -24.91
C ASN A 69 -14.78 -3.38 -25.32
N ALA A 70 -15.37 -2.70 -24.34
CA ALA A 70 -16.23 -1.54 -24.56
C ALA A 70 -15.54 -0.33 -25.23
N LEU A 71 -14.20 -0.27 -25.24
CA LEU A 71 -13.44 0.74 -25.97
C LEU A 71 -13.01 0.29 -27.36
N GLY A 72 -13.47 -0.88 -27.82
CA GLY A 72 -13.08 -1.46 -29.10
C GLY A 72 -11.68 -2.09 -29.10
N GLN A 73 -11.04 -2.24 -27.94
CA GLN A 73 -9.72 -2.84 -27.82
C GLN A 73 -9.84 -4.36 -27.97
N VAL A 74 -8.93 -4.95 -28.75
CA VAL A 74 -9.08 -6.33 -29.21
C VAL A 74 -7.96 -7.21 -28.66
N THR A 75 -8.33 -8.28 -27.96
CA THR A 75 -7.44 -9.41 -27.66
C THR A 75 -7.79 -10.56 -28.60
N ARG A 76 -6.78 -11.12 -29.27
CA ARG A 76 -6.93 -12.24 -30.21
C ARG A 76 -6.27 -13.49 -29.66
N LEU A 77 -6.91 -14.63 -29.85
CA LEU A 77 -6.35 -15.94 -29.55
C LEU A 77 -6.27 -16.74 -30.83
N GLY A 78 -5.15 -17.42 -31.03
CA GLY A 78 -4.83 -18.08 -32.29
C GLY A 78 -4.05 -19.38 -32.08
N ASP A 79 -3.69 -19.99 -33.21
CA ASP A 79 -2.84 -21.19 -33.27
C ASP A 79 -3.35 -22.33 -32.38
N TYR A 80 -4.67 -22.51 -32.39
CA TYR A 80 -5.35 -23.54 -31.62
C TYR A 80 -4.89 -24.94 -32.02
N ASP A 81 -4.45 -25.73 -31.04
CA ASP A 81 -4.19 -27.14 -31.24
C ASP A 81 -5.50 -27.94 -31.48
N GLU A 82 -5.37 -29.23 -31.80
CA GLU A 82 -6.52 -30.11 -32.02
C GLU A 82 -7.43 -30.25 -30.79
N ARG A 83 -6.93 -29.89 -29.60
CA ARG A 83 -7.62 -29.97 -28.32
C ARG A 83 -8.24 -28.62 -27.90
N GLY A 84 -8.15 -27.58 -28.74
CA GLY A 84 -8.73 -26.28 -28.46
C GLY A 84 -7.92 -25.41 -27.48
N LYS A 85 -6.63 -25.71 -27.27
CA LYS A 85 -5.72 -24.83 -26.52
C LYS A 85 -5.00 -23.85 -27.48
N PRO A 86 -4.94 -22.56 -27.18
CA PRO A 86 -4.33 -21.56 -28.07
C PRO A 86 -2.81 -21.63 -28.03
N GLY A 87 -2.15 -21.60 -29.17
CA GLY A 87 -0.70 -21.43 -29.28
C GLY A 87 -0.25 -19.97 -29.20
N SER A 88 -1.18 -19.01 -29.35
CA SER A 88 -0.86 -17.58 -29.28
C SER A 88 -1.97 -16.75 -28.67
N ILE A 89 -1.57 -15.71 -27.94
CA ILE A 89 -2.43 -14.63 -27.47
C ILE A 89 -1.81 -13.31 -27.93
N THR A 90 -2.53 -12.53 -28.72
CA THR A 90 -2.13 -11.18 -29.11
C THR A 90 -2.99 -10.18 -28.35
N ASP A 91 -2.36 -9.36 -27.52
CA ASP A 91 -3.04 -8.33 -26.74
C ASP A 91 -3.46 -7.13 -27.62
N ALA A 92 -4.16 -6.18 -27.02
CA ALA A 92 -4.61 -4.98 -27.71
C ALA A 92 -3.47 -4.05 -28.15
N ASN A 93 -2.26 -4.19 -27.60
CA ASN A 93 -1.06 -3.48 -28.04
C ASN A 93 -0.37 -4.14 -29.26
N GLY A 94 -0.95 -5.22 -29.77
CA GLY A 94 -0.36 -6.03 -30.84
C GLY A 94 0.83 -6.87 -30.38
N VAL A 95 1.02 -7.04 -29.07
CA VAL A 95 2.09 -7.89 -28.53
C VAL A 95 1.59 -9.33 -28.48
N THR A 96 2.29 -10.22 -29.18
CA THR A 96 1.97 -11.65 -29.19
C THR A 96 2.77 -12.39 -28.13
N SER A 97 2.07 -13.06 -27.23
CA SER A 97 2.60 -14.08 -26.33
C SER A 97 2.40 -15.46 -26.96
N SER A 98 3.49 -16.21 -27.13
CA SER A 98 3.46 -17.60 -27.61
C SER A 98 3.31 -18.56 -26.44
N LEU A 99 2.41 -19.53 -26.58
CA LEU A 99 2.11 -20.56 -25.59
C LEU A 99 2.55 -21.90 -26.14
N ALA A 100 3.38 -22.61 -25.38
CA ALA A 100 3.76 -23.99 -25.69
C ALA A 100 3.21 -24.93 -24.63
N TYR A 101 2.80 -26.12 -25.03
CA TYR A 101 2.26 -27.14 -24.13
C TYR A 101 3.15 -28.38 -24.10
N THR A 102 3.15 -29.08 -22.96
CA THR A 102 3.74 -30.41 -22.82
C THR A 102 3.02 -31.40 -23.74
N GLY A 103 3.67 -32.52 -24.07
CA GLY A 103 3.20 -33.49 -25.05
C GLY A 103 1.80 -34.07 -24.78
N VAL A 104 1.72 -35.28 -24.20
CA VAL A 104 0.45 -36.03 -24.13
C VAL A 104 -0.55 -35.37 -23.18
N ASP A 105 -0.10 -34.68 -22.12
CA ASP A 105 -0.98 -34.12 -21.07
C ASP A 105 -1.48 -32.70 -21.39
N GLY A 106 -0.73 -31.95 -22.23
CA GLY A 106 -1.13 -30.62 -22.67
C GLY A 106 -1.10 -29.54 -21.59
N TRP A 107 -0.25 -29.67 -20.58
CA TRP A 107 0.00 -28.60 -19.59
C TRP A 107 0.85 -27.49 -20.20
N LEU A 108 0.76 -26.27 -19.68
CA LEU A 108 1.48 -25.12 -20.23
C LEU A 108 2.99 -25.22 -19.97
N ALA A 109 3.79 -25.59 -20.97
CA ALA A 109 5.23 -25.75 -20.83
C ALA A 109 5.99 -24.41 -20.81
N SER A 110 5.53 -23.42 -21.57
CA SER A 110 6.17 -22.09 -21.55
C SER A 110 5.26 -20.99 -22.07
N VAL A 111 5.52 -19.77 -21.59
CA VAL A 111 5.01 -18.52 -22.16
C VAL A 111 6.20 -17.71 -22.65
N SER A 112 6.16 -17.23 -23.89
CA SER A 112 7.20 -16.36 -24.45
C SER A 112 6.61 -15.06 -24.98
N THR A 113 7.15 -13.93 -24.50
CA THR A 113 6.69 -12.58 -24.86
C THR A 113 7.90 -11.69 -25.05
N ALA A 114 8.00 -11.01 -26.20
CA ALA A 114 9.09 -10.07 -26.53
C ALA A 114 10.50 -10.61 -26.19
N GLY A 115 10.79 -11.86 -26.56
CA GLY A 115 12.08 -12.51 -26.35
C GLY A 115 12.37 -13.01 -24.92
N SER A 116 11.48 -12.76 -23.94
CA SER A 116 11.54 -13.40 -22.63
C SER A 116 10.69 -14.67 -22.61
N THR A 117 11.18 -15.72 -21.95
CA THR A 117 10.46 -17.00 -21.81
C THR A 117 10.42 -17.44 -20.34
N THR A 118 9.22 -17.65 -19.83
CA THR A 118 9.00 -18.38 -18.56
C THR A 118 8.66 -19.83 -18.88
N ARG A 119 9.32 -20.77 -18.21
CA ARG A 119 9.15 -22.22 -18.40
C ARG A 119 8.61 -22.88 -17.15
N PHE A 120 7.76 -23.88 -17.35
CA PHE A 120 7.14 -24.68 -16.29
C PHE A 120 7.49 -26.15 -16.52
N ASP A 121 8.13 -26.76 -15.52
CA ASP A 121 8.37 -28.19 -15.48
C ASP A 121 7.32 -28.85 -14.59
N TYR A 122 6.97 -30.10 -14.93
CA TYR A 122 5.90 -30.84 -14.26
C TYR A 122 6.36 -32.23 -13.85
N ASP A 123 5.74 -32.79 -12.83
CA ASP A 123 5.81 -34.23 -12.56
C ASP A 123 4.85 -35.02 -13.47
N ALA A 124 4.78 -36.35 -13.29
CA ALA A 124 3.94 -37.22 -14.11
C ALA A 124 2.42 -37.04 -13.89
N VAL A 125 1.99 -36.28 -12.88
CA VAL A 125 0.57 -36.05 -12.55
C VAL A 125 0.13 -34.60 -12.75
N GLY A 126 1.05 -33.71 -13.14
CA GLY A 126 0.76 -32.34 -13.56
C GLY A 126 1.00 -31.28 -12.51
N GLN A 127 1.70 -31.62 -11.44
CA GLN A 127 2.14 -30.64 -10.45
C GLN A 127 3.39 -29.93 -10.96
N ILE A 128 3.45 -28.61 -10.78
CA ILE A 128 4.61 -27.81 -11.21
C ILE A 128 5.80 -28.14 -10.31
N THR A 129 6.89 -28.67 -10.85
CA THR A 129 8.10 -28.99 -10.09
C THR A 129 9.17 -27.91 -10.21
N ARG A 130 9.08 -27.04 -11.22
CA ARG A 130 9.99 -25.90 -11.38
C ARG A 130 9.39 -24.81 -12.25
N VAL A 131 9.67 -23.56 -11.87
CA VAL A 131 9.43 -22.37 -12.69
C VAL A 131 10.76 -21.70 -12.96
N THR A 132 11.12 -21.57 -14.24
CA THR A 132 12.33 -20.86 -14.68
C THR A 132 11.93 -19.58 -15.41
N ARG A 133 12.42 -18.43 -14.93
CA ARG A 133 12.14 -17.10 -15.50
C ARG A 133 13.06 -16.78 -16.67
N GLY A 134 12.77 -15.70 -17.39
CA GLY A 134 13.53 -15.30 -18.59
C GLY A 134 14.99 -14.93 -18.33
N ASP A 135 15.35 -14.58 -17.10
CA ASP A 135 16.73 -14.32 -16.65
C ASP A 135 17.51 -15.61 -16.29
N GLY A 136 16.84 -16.78 -16.31
CA GLY A 136 17.39 -18.08 -15.92
C GLY A 136 17.33 -18.39 -14.43
N SER A 137 16.88 -17.45 -13.58
CA SER A 137 16.58 -17.73 -12.18
C SER A 137 15.39 -18.69 -12.07
N TRP A 138 15.37 -19.52 -11.02
CA TRP A 138 14.32 -20.52 -10.87
C TRP A 138 13.95 -20.83 -9.42
N LEU A 139 12.70 -21.24 -9.24
CA LEU A 139 12.18 -21.90 -8.05
C LEU A 139 11.80 -23.34 -8.38
N SER A 140 12.12 -24.27 -7.50
CA SER A 140 11.67 -25.67 -7.55
C SER A 140 10.64 -25.93 -6.46
N TYR A 141 9.76 -26.89 -6.70
CA TYR A 141 8.66 -27.26 -5.81
C TYR A 141 8.66 -28.78 -5.63
N GLU A 142 8.50 -29.22 -4.40
CA GLU A 142 8.45 -30.64 -4.05
C GLU A 142 7.18 -30.96 -3.31
N TYR A 143 6.59 -32.09 -3.66
CA TYR A 143 5.33 -32.58 -3.12
C TYR A 143 5.54 -33.92 -2.44
N ASP A 144 4.75 -34.19 -1.40
CA ASP A 144 4.67 -35.53 -0.82
C ASP A 144 3.76 -36.46 -1.65
N ASP A 145 3.66 -37.73 -1.25
CA ASP A 145 2.83 -38.74 -1.92
C ASP A 145 1.32 -38.39 -1.93
N ALA A 146 0.90 -37.49 -1.03
CA ALA A 146 -0.46 -36.96 -0.96
C ALA A 146 -0.64 -35.67 -1.79
N ARG A 147 0.34 -35.30 -2.61
CA ARG A 147 0.32 -34.13 -3.52
C ARG A 147 0.30 -32.79 -2.81
N ARG A 148 0.89 -32.71 -1.63
CA ARG A 148 0.97 -31.48 -0.84
C ARG A 148 2.37 -30.90 -0.94
N LEU A 149 2.46 -29.58 -1.12
CA LEU A 149 3.73 -28.89 -1.21
C LEU A 149 4.49 -28.97 0.12
N VAL A 150 5.68 -29.58 0.10
CA VAL A 150 6.53 -29.80 1.29
C VAL A 150 7.89 -29.11 1.21
N ALA A 151 8.32 -28.65 0.02
CA ALA A 151 9.48 -27.79 -0.08
C ALA A 151 9.48 -26.88 -1.30
N ILE A 152 10.16 -25.74 -1.15
CA ILE A 152 10.54 -24.82 -2.21
C ILE A 152 12.06 -24.67 -2.20
N GLY A 153 12.69 -24.77 -3.35
CA GLY A 153 14.13 -24.52 -3.53
C GLY A 153 14.37 -23.39 -4.53
N ASN A 154 15.56 -22.80 -4.52
CA ASN A 154 15.99 -21.86 -5.55
C ASN A 154 17.36 -22.22 -6.12
N ASN A 155 17.77 -21.48 -7.14
CA ASN A 155 19.03 -21.69 -7.84
C ASN A 155 20.28 -21.20 -7.13
N LEU A 156 20.14 -20.65 -5.91
CA LEU A 156 21.24 -20.39 -4.98
C LEU A 156 21.50 -21.59 -4.04
N GLY A 157 20.66 -22.64 -4.10
CA GLY A 157 20.74 -23.81 -3.22
C GLY A 157 19.99 -23.65 -1.90
N GLU A 158 19.29 -22.53 -1.71
CA GLU A 158 18.49 -22.26 -0.52
C GLU A 158 17.20 -23.08 -0.53
N ARG A 159 16.69 -23.40 0.65
CA ARG A 159 15.53 -24.29 0.78
C ARG A 159 14.56 -23.84 1.86
N LEU A 160 13.26 -23.88 1.54
CA LEU A 160 12.14 -23.64 2.44
C LEU A 160 11.34 -24.94 2.53
N GLU A 161 11.29 -25.55 3.71
CA GLU A 161 10.67 -26.86 3.95
C GLU A 161 9.44 -26.71 4.86
N TYR A 162 8.44 -27.55 4.63
CA TYR A 162 7.22 -27.64 5.43
C TYR A 162 7.05 -29.03 6.01
N ASP A 163 6.59 -29.09 7.26
CA ASP A 163 5.96 -30.28 7.82
C ASP A 163 4.45 -30.10 7.71
N VAL A 164 3.74 -31.14 7.30
CA VAL A 164 2.28 -31.11 7.10
C VAL A 164 1.61 -32.26 7.86
N ASP A 165 0.49 -31.99 8.53
CA ASP A 165 -0.32 -33.02 9.18
C ASP A 165 -1.10 -33.85 8.15
N THR A 166 -1.89 -34.85 8.57
CA THR A 166 -2.68 -35.70 7.66
C THR A 166 -3.82 -34.97 6.94
N LYS A 167 -4.21 -33.77 7.38
CA LYS A 167 -5.23 -32.92 6.75
C LYS A 167 -4.62 -31.90 5.78
N GLY A 168 -3.29 -31.79 5.76
CA GLY A 168 -2.54 -30.87 4.91
C GLY A 168 -2.24 -29.53 5.56
N ASN A 169 -2.54 -29.37 6.86
CA ASN A 169 -2.18 -28.16 7.59
C ASN A 169 -0.66 -28.13 7.82
N ARG A 170 -0.03 -26.97 7.64
CA ARG A 170 1.41 -26.79 7.84
C ARG A 170 1.74 -26.73 9.32
N THR A 171 2.34 -27.75 9.89
CA THR A 171 2.69 -27.82 11.32
C THR A 171 4.07 -27.24 11.62
N ALA A 172 4.95 -27.14 10.62
CA ALA A 172 6.21 -26.43 10.75
C ALA A 172 6.70 -25.87 9.41
N GLN A 173 7.56 -24.85 9.50
CA GLN A 173 8.30 -24.27 8.39
C GLN A 173 9.76 -24.12 8.80
N ARG A 174 10.69 -24.51 7.92
CA ARG A 174 12.14 -24.45 8.16
C ARG A 174 12.84 -23.88 6.94
N ILE A 175 13.59 -22.80 7.10
CA ILE A 175 14.41 -22.20 6.02
C ILE A 175 15.87 -22.58 6.25
N LYS A 176 16.51 -23.06 5.20
CA LYS A 176 17.92 -23.47 5.19
C LYS A 176 18.70 -22.71 4.13
N ASP A 177 19.95 -22.42 4.45
CA ASP A 177 20.91 -21.90 3.48
C ASP A 177 21.41 -22.99 2.52
N ALA A 178 22.26 -22.60 1.58
CA ALA A 178 22.86 -23.51 0.60
C ALA A 178 23.73 -24.63 1.20
N SER A 179 24.18 -24.49 2.46
CA SER A 179 24.90 -25.55 3.19
C SER A 179 23.96 -26.53 3.90
N GLY A 180 22.66 -26.25 3.93
CA GLY A 180 21.65 -26.99 4.67
C GLY A 180 21.48 -26.54 6.13
N SER A 181 22.15 -25.46 6.55
CA SER A 181 22.04 -24.92 7.91
C SER A 181 20.71 -24.20 8.11
N LEU A 182 20.03 -24.48 9.22
CA LEU A 182 18.77 -23.84 9.59
C LEU A 182 18.98 -22.37 9.95
N VAL A 183 18.33 -21.47 9.21
CA VAL A 183 18.39 -20.01 9.42
C VAL A 183 17.09 -19.44 9.97
N ARG A 184 15.95 -20.10 9.74
CA ARG A 184 14.65 -19.69 10.28
C ARG A 184 13.74 -20.87 10.55
N GLN A 185 12.93 -20.81 11.60
CA GLN A 185 11.90 -21.82 11.86
C GLN A 185 10.63 -21.26 12.49
N GLN A 186 9.49 -21.88 12.18
CA GLN A 186 8.19 -21.59 12.79
C GLN A 186 7.38 -22.88 12.93
N GLN A 187 6.47 -22.92 13.90
CA GLN A 187 5.60 -24.05 14.16
C GLN A 187 4.15 -23.61 14.38
N TRP A 188 3.22 -24.49 14.02
CA TRP A 188 1.79 -24.28 14.21
C TRP A 188 1.11 -25.55 14.72
N ALA A 189 0.10 -25.38 15.56
CA ALA A 189 -0.76 -26.45 16.03
C ALA A 189 -2.20 -26.14 15.65
N TYR A 190 -2.93 -27.17 15.20
CA TYR A 190 -4.30 -27.08 14.74
C TYR A 190 -5.20 -27.99 15.55
N ASP A 191 -6.51 -27.70 15.55
CA ASP A 191 -7.50 -28.58 16.14
C ASP A 191 -8.01 -29.68 15.18
N GLU A 192 -9.03 -30.41 15.61
CA GLU A 192 -9.63 -31.48 14.81
C GLU A 192 -10.42 -30.98 13.59
N LEU A 193 -10.68 -29.68 13.46
CA LEU A 193 -11.31 -29.07 12.29
C LEU A 193 -10.29 -28.42 11.35
N GLY A 194 -9.00 -28.37 11.74
CA GLY A 194 -7.95 -27.72 10.98
C GLY A 194 -7.83 -26.22 11.27
N ARG A 195 -8.45 -25.74 12.36
CA ARG A 195 -8.35 -24.33 12.79
C ARG A 195 -7.08 -24.13 13.60
N LEU A 196 -6.38 -23.02 13.39
CA LEU A 196 -5.10 -22.72 14.03
C LEU A 196 -5.29 -22.48 15.53
N LEU A 197 -4.77 -23.34 16.40
CA LEU A 197 -4.81 -23.17 17.85
C LEU A 197 -3.62 -22.39 18.40
N ARG A 198 -2.42 -22.64 17.87
CA ARG A 198 -1.18 -22.01 18.35
C ARG A 198 -0.22 -21.75 17.21
N ALA A 199 0.41 -20.58 17.22
CA ALA A 199 1.59 -20.28 16.42
C ALA A 199 2.78 -20.09 17.36
N VAL A 200 3.90 -20.77 17.08
CA VAL A 200 5.09 -20.78 17.92
C VAL A 200 6.29 -20.38 17.05
N GLY A 201 6.93 -19.27 17.41
CA GLY A 201 8.17 -18.86 16.75
C GLY A 201 9.40 -19.60 17.30
N ALA A 202 10.57 -19.34 16.74
CA ALA A 202 11.79 -20.08 17.03
C ALA A 202 12.27 -19.97 18.48
N GLY A 203 12.03 -18.82 19.12
CA GLY A 203 12.31 -18.60 20.54
C GLY A 203 11.28 -19.19 21.51
N GLY A 204 10.24 -19.86 21.02
CA GLY A 204 9.16 -20.44 21.83
C GLY A 204 8.02 -19.47 22.17
N GLN A 205 8.09 -18.22 21.69
CA GLN A 205 7.01 -17.25 21.78
C GLN A 205 5.74 -17.83 21.16
N THR A 206 4.70 -17.96 21.97
CA THR A 206 3.47 -18.67 21.61
C THR A 206 2.31 -17.69 21.54
N ARG A 207 1.68 -17.60 20.37
CA ARG A 207 0.36 -16.99 20.18
C ARG A 207 -0.69 -18.08 20.19
N SER A 208 -1.81 -17.88 20.87
CA SER A 208 -2.89 -18.87 20.98
C SER A 208 -4.22 -18.28 20.49
N PHE A 209 -5.06 -19.11 19.90
CA PHE A 209 -6.36 -18.72 19.34
C PHE A 209 -7.47 -19.58 19.93
N ALA A 210 -8.66 -19.00 20.04
CA ALA A 210 -9.88 -19.65 20.51
C ALA A 210 -11.01 -19.42 19.51
N TYR A 211 -11.84 -20.44 19.31
CA TYR A 211 -12.96 -20.42 18.38
C TYR A 211 -14.25 -20.83 19.08
N ASP A 212 -15.38 -20.34 18.58
CA ASP A 212 -16.70 -20.86 18.95
C ASP A 212 -17.07 -22.13 18.16
N LEU A 213 -18.35 -22.52 18.25
CA LEU A 213 -18.89 -23.70 17.57
C LEU A 213 -19.17 -23.46 16.07
N ASN A 214 -19.14 -22.21 15.62
CA ASN A 214 -19.35 -21.78 14.24
C ASN A 214 -18.01 -21.47 13.53
N ASP A 215 -16.88 -21.85 14.14
CA ASP A 215 -15.53 -21.58 13.63
C ASP A 215 -15.11 -20.10 13.66
N ASN A 216 -15.86 -19.23 14.37
CA ASN A 216 -15.48 -17.84 14.51
C ASN A 216 -14.34 -17.66 15.53
N PRO A 217 -13.31 -16.85 15.25
CA PRO A 217 -12.20 -16.61 16.16
C PRO A 217 -12.62 -15.68 17.31
N VAL A 218 -13.07 -16.24 18.44
CA VAL A 218 -13.58 -15.47 19.59
C VAL A 218 -12.50 -14.94 20.53
N GLY A 219 -11.25 -15.40 20.40
CA GLY A 219 -10.18 -14.93 21.25
C GLY A 219 -8.78 -15.21 20.73
N GLU A 220 -7.85 -14.36 21.15
CA GLU A 220 -6.44 -14.49 20.86
C GLU A 220 -5.62 -14.06 22.08
N THR A 221 -4.57 -14.82 22.40
CA THR A 221 -3.59 -14.44 23.42
C THR A 221 -2.22 -14.29 22.76
N ASN A 222 -1.64 -13.10 22.85
CA ASN A 222 -0.32 -12.82 22.30
C ASN A 222 0.81 -13.45 23.15
N PRO A 223 2.04 -13.53 22.63
CA PRO A 223 3.17 -14.07 23.39
C PRO A 223 3.45 -13.39 24.74
N ARG A 224 3.16 -12.09 24.89
CA ARG A 224 3.23 -11.35 26.17
C ARG A 224 2.10 -11.69 27.16
N GLN A 225 1.21 -12.64 26.83
CA GLN A 225 0.07 -13.11 27.64
C GLN A 225 -1.07 -12.11 27.79
N PHE A 226 -1.19 -11.17 26.86
CA PHE A 226 -2.33 -10.26 26.77
C PHE A 226 -3.37 -10.82 25.81
N ALA A 227 -4.63 -10.83 26.25
CA ALA A 227 -5.74 -11.44 25.53
C ALA A 227 -6.64 -10.40 24.87
N HIS A 228 -7.01 -10.65 23.62
CA HIS A 228 -8.03 -9.96 22.85
C HIS A 228 -9.24 -10.89 22.69
N SER A 229 -10.45 -10.34 22.67
CA SER A 229 -11.66 -11.13 22.41
C SER A 229 -12.56 -10.49 21.38
N GLN A 230 -13.32 -11.34 20.70
CA GLN A 230 -14.25 -10.98 19.64
C GLN A 230 -15.62 -11.58 19.90
N ALA A 231 -16.64 -10.94 19.37
CA ALA A 231 -18.03 -11.39 19.45
C ALA A 231 -18.67 -11.32 18.06
N PHE A 232 -19.41 -12.37 17.72
CA PHE A 232 -20.08 -12.53 16.44
C PHE A 232 -21.59 -12.63 16.65
N ASP A 233 -22.37 -12.19 15.66
CA ASP A 233 -23.81 -12.43 15.64
C ASP A 233 -24.16 -13.81 15.05
N ALA A 234 -25.46 -14.11 14.95
CA ALA A 234 -25.94 -15.40 14.43
C ALA A 234 -25.71 -15.59 12.92
N LEU A 235 -25.20 -14.57 12.22
CA LEU A 235 -24.80 -14.63 10.81
C LEU A 235 -23.26 -14.66 10.69
N ASP A 236 -22.54 -14.94 11.78
CA ASP A 236 -21.08 -15.00 11.84
C ASP A 236 -20.40 -13.66 11.49
N ARG A 237 -21.09 -12.53 11.72
CA ARG A 237 -20.55 -11.18 11.50
C ARG A 237 -19.97 -10.63 12.78
N LEU A 238 -18.78 -10.03 12.72
CA LEU A 238 -18.10 -9.41 13.87
C LEU A 238 -18.89 -8.21 14.40
N VAL A 239 -19.46 -8.31 15.61
CA VAL A 239 -20.27 -7.24 16.25
C VAL A 239 -19.58 -6.59 17.44
N GLY A 240 -18.51 -7.18 17.97
CA GLY A 240 -17.79 -6.60 19.10
C GLY A 240 -16.36 -7.10 19.24
N GLN A 241 -15.52 -6.26 19.79
CA GLN A 241 -14.14 -6.58 20.14
C GLN A 241 -13.78 -5.97 21.49
N SER A 242 -12.96 -6.67 22.28
CA SER A 242 -12.38 -6.15 23.52
C SER A 242 -10.86 -6.29 23.51
N ASP A 243 -10.16 -5.19 23.75
CA ASP A 243 -8.70 -5.17 23.83
C ASP A 243 -8.18 -5.60 25.24
N PRO A 244 -6.88 -5.92 25.36
CA PRO A 244 -6.25 -6.24 26.65
C PRO A 244 -6.36 -5.20 27.78
N LEU A 245 -6.62 -3.93 27.45
CA LEU A 245 -6.86 -2.86 28.42
C LEU A 245 -8.34 -2.69 28.78
N GLY A 246 -9.22 -3.51 28.19
CA GLY A 246 -10.66 -3.51 28.42
C GLY A 246 -11.43 -2.51 27.55
N GLY A 247 -10.77 -1.85 26.59
CA GLY A 247 -11.43 -1.02 25.59
C GLY A 247 -12.33 -1.87 24.69
N LYS A 248 -13.52 -1.36 24.36
CA LYS A 248 -14.54 -2.10 23.61
C LYS A 248 -14.94 -1.38 22.33
N THR A 249 -14.74 -2.03 21.20
CA THR A 249 -15.29 -1.59 19.91
C THR A 249 -16.57 -2.38 19.61
N ARG A 250 -17.58 -1.73 19.05
CA ARG A 250 -18.83 -2.37 18.60
C ARG A 250 -19.14 -2.02 17.16
N LEU A 251 -19.68 -2.98 16.42
CA LEU A 251 -20.03 -2.86 15.02
C LEU A 251 -21.52 -3.20 14.83
N ALA A 252 -22.18 -2.54 13.89
CA ALA A 252 -23.56 -2.84 13.52
C ALA A 252 -23.69 -2.94 11.99
N TYR A 253 -24.60 -3.80 11.53
CA TYR A 253 -24.81 -4.08 10.12
C TYR A 253 -26.29 -3.94 9.76
N ASP A 254 -26.57 -3.66 8.48
CA ASP A 254 -27.92 -3.75 7.93
C ASP A 254 -28.30 -5.19 7.54
N ALA A 255 -29.42 -5.35 6.85
CA ALA A 255 -29.93 -6.63 6.39
C ALA A 255 -29.24 -7.17 5.13
N GLN A 256 -28.36 -6.37 4.52
CA GLN A 256 -27.53 -6.71 3.35
C GLN A 256 -26.07 -6.93 3.76
N ASP A 257 -25.80 -7.08 5.06
CA ASP A 257 -24.47 -7.25 5.65
C ASP A 257 -23.53 -6.05 5.49
N ASN A 258 -24.05 -4.86 5.15
CA ASN A 258 -23.22 -3.66 5.10
C ASN A 258 -22.99 -3.11 6.51
N LEU A 259 -21.75 -2.75 6.82
CA LEU A 259 -21.37 -2.09 8.09
C LEU A 259 -21.99 -0.69 8.16
N THR A 260 -22.87 -0.44 9.13
CA THR A 260 -23.62 0.82 9.30
C THR A 260 -23.14 1.68 10.46
N GLU A 261 -22.58 1.06 11.50
CA GLU A 261 -22.11 1.76 12.68
C GLU A 261 -20.83 1.13 13.19
N VAL A 262 -19.91 1.99 13.64
CA VAL A 262 -18.77 1.59 14.43
C VAL A 262 -18.65 2.50 15.64
N LYS A 263 -18.58 1.91 16.83
CA LYS A 263 -18.50 2.61 18.10
C LYS A 263 -17.20 2.28 18.81
N ASP A 264 -16.42 3.30 19.13
CA ASP A 264 -15.10 3.16 19.76
C ASP A 264 -15.19 2.92 21.29
N PRO A 265 -14.07 2.59 21.95
CA PRO A 265 -13.99 2.43 23.41
C PRO A 265 -14.49 3.61 24.27
N ARG A 266 -14.50 4.84 23.75
CA ARG A 266 -15.07 6.02 24.44
C ARG A 266 -16.58 6.15 24.21
N GLY A 267 -17.13 5.35 23.31
CA GLY A 267 -18.52 5.41 22.89
C GLY A 267 -18.79 6.43 21.79
N VAL A 268 -17.76 6.93 21.12
CA VAL A 268 -17.86 7.79 19.94
C VAL A 268 -18.19 6.93 18.72
N THR A 269 -19.07 7.42 17.85
CA THR A 269 -19.65 6.61 16.77
C THR A 269 -19.39 7.20 15.40
N THR A 270 -18.87 6.36 14.50
CA THR A 270 -18.81 6.59 13.04
C THR A 270 -19.96 5.84 12.36
N ARG A 271 -20.64 6.48 11.39
CA ARG A 271 -21.82 5.91 10.70
C ARG A 271 -21.64 5.86 9.19
N TYR A 272 -22.22 4.85 8.59
CA TYR A 272 -22.21 4.59 7.15
C TYR A 272 -23.66 4.39 6.67
N GLU A 273 -24.05 5.08 5.61
CA GLU A 273 -25.39 4.99 5.02
C GLU A 273 -25.27 4.53 3.56
N TYR A 274 -26.04 3.52 3.18
CA TYR A 274 -26.00 2.91 1.84
C TYR A 274 -27.33 3.09 1.09
N ASP A 275 -27.28 3.06 -0.23
CA ASP A 275 -28.48 2.90 -1.05
C ASP A 275 -28.93 1.42 -1.13
N GLY A 276 -30.06 1.16 -1.79
CA GLY A 276 -30.59 -0.20 -1.94
C GLY A 276 -29.75 -1.15 -2.82
N LEU A 277 -28.68 -0.65 -3.45
CA LEU A 277 -27.72 -1.42 -4.24
C LEU A 277 -26.40 -1.65 -3.48
N GLY A 278 -26.30 -1.22 -2.22
CA GLY A 278 -25.11 -1.35 -1.38
C GLY A 278 -24.04 -0.30 -1.62
N ASN A 279 -24.32 0.80 -2.33
CA ASN A 279 -23.34 1.87 -2.52
C ASN A 279 -23.36 2.82 -1.31
N LEU A 280 -22.18 3.19 -0.79
CA LEU A 280 -22.05 4.09 0.37
C LEU A 280 -22.40 5.52 -0.03
N THR A 281 -23.56 6.03 0.36
CA THR A 281 -24.02 7.38 0.04
C THR A 281 -23.57 8.45 1.03
N ARG A 282 -23.28 8.06 2.29
CA ARG A 282 -22.84 9.00 3.33
C ARG A 282 -21.98 8.32 4.40
N LEU A 283 -20.91 9.01 4.76
CA LEU A 283 -20.02 8.72 5.89
C LEU A 283 -20.15 9.85 6.91
N VAL A 284 -20.46 9.53 8.16
CA VAL A 284 -20.50 10.49 9.27
C VAL A 284 -19.44 10.08 10.29
N SER A 285 -18.30 10.77 10.26
CA SER A 285 -17.19 10.57 11.18
C SER A 285 -17.06 11.78 12.11
N PRO A 286 -16.93 11.58 13.43
CA PRO A 286 -16.60 12.68 14.34
C PRO A 286 -15.20 13.27 14.10
N ASP A 287 -14.29 12.50 13.49
CA ASP A 287 -12.94 12.95 13.18
C ASP A 287 -12.88 13.75 11.89
N SER A 288 -13.53 13.29 10.82
CA SER A 288 -13.47 13.91 9.48
C SER A 288 -14.75 14.62 9.03
N GLY A 289 -15.78 14.63 9.88
CA GLY A 289 -17.08 15.20 9.60
C GLY A 289 -17.94 14.35 8.68
N THR A 290 -18.93 14.96 8.02
CA THR A 290 -19.82 14.26 7.07
C THR A 290 -19.28 14.35 5.65
N THR A 291 -19.11 13.21 4.99
CA THR A 291 -18.84 13.12 3.55
C THR A 291 -20.01 12.45 2.84
N THR A 292 -20.46 12.98 1.71
CA THR A 292 -21.51 12.38 0.87
C THR A 292 -20.97 11.95 -0.48
N PHE A 293 -21.60 10.92 -1.07
CA PHE A 293 -21.23 10.33 -2.34
C PHE A 293 -22.45 10.13 -3.24
N GLU A 294 -22.29 10.39 -4.52
CA GLU A 294 -23.26 10.06 -5.57
C GLU A 294 -22.63 9.07 -6.54
N HIS A 295 -23.42 8.14 -7.07
CA HIS A 295 -22.92 7.05 -7.91
C HIS A 295 -23.63 6.98 -9.26
N ASP A 296 -22.94 6.44 -10.26
CA ASP A 296 -23.56 6.02 -11.51
C ASP A 296 -24.24 4.63 -11.40
N ALA A 297 -24.84 4.17 -12.49
CA ALA A 297 -25.51 2.87 -12.54
C ALA A 297 -24.56 1.68 -12.34
N ALA A 298 -23.25 1.82 -12.60
CA ALA A 298 -22.25 0.80 -12.33
C ALA A 298 -21.74 0.83 -10.88
N GLY A 299 -22.05 1.87 -10.11
CA GLY A 299 -21.57 2.06 -8.75
C GLY A 299 -20.27 2.86 -8.64
N ASN A 300 -19.83 3.50 -9.72
CA ASN A 300 -18.69 4.41 -9.65
C ASN A 300 -19.13 5.71 -8.96
N VAL A 301 -18.28 6.26 -8.07
CA VAL A 301 -18.54 7.55 -7.41
C VAL A 301 -18.38 8.67 -8.42
N ILE A 302 -19.46 9.38 -8.78
CA ILE A 302 -19.42 10.51 -9.72
C ILE A 302 -19.30 11.87 -9.03
N ARG A 303 -19.61 11.94 -7.73
CA ARG A 303 -19.50 13.17 -6.93
C ARG A 303 -19.23 12.84 -5.48
N ARG A 304 -18.34 13.62 -4.86
CA ARG A 304 -18.03 13.60 -3.43
C ARG A 304 -18.15 15.02 -2.87
N THR A 305 -18.78 15.16 -1.71
CA THR A 305 -18.76 16.41 -0.94
C THR A 305 -18.21 16.14 0.44
N ASP A 306 -17.13 16.82 0.83
CA ASP A 306 -16.53 16.65 2.16
C ASP A 306 -17.21 17.53 3.23
N ALA A 307 -16.75 17.40 4.48
CA ALA A 307 -17.30 18.13 5.62
C ALA A 307 -17.08 19.66 5.58
N ARG A 308 -16.15 20.13 4.76
CA ARG A 308 -15.90 21.56 4.50
C ARG A 308 -16.81 22.11 3.40
N GLY A 309 -17.60 21.25 2.76
CA GLY A 309 -18.43 21.57 1.61
C GLY A 309 -17.66 21.57 0.28
N ALA A 310 -16.40 21.10 0.27
CA ALA A 310 -15.63 21.00 -0.95
C ALA A 310 -16.17 19.86 -1.81
N VAL A 311 -16.48 20.17 -3.07
CA VAL A 311 -17.05 19.23 -4.04
C VAL A 311 -15.94 18.74 -4.96
N THR A 312 -15.92 17.44 -5.22
CA THR A 312 -15.10 16.81 -6.26
C THR A 312 -15.99 15.95 -7.14
N GLU A 313 -15.90 16.11 -8.45
CA GLU A 313 -16.66 15.35 -9.44
C GLU A 313 -15.72 14.43 -10.21
N TYR A 314 -16.22 13.26 -10.60
CA TYR A 314 -15.44 12.23 -11.27
C TYR A 314 -16.14 11.78 -12.55
N ARG A 315 -15.34 11.42 -13.56
CA ARG A 315 -15.85 10.79 -14.78
C ARG A 315 -15.08 9.53 -15.12
N TYR A 316 -15.79 8.59 -15.74
CA TYR A 316 -15.25 7.28 -16.07
C TYR A 316 -15.48 6.94 -17.53
N ASP A 317 -14.52 6.25 -18.15
CA ASP A 317 -14.71 5.67 -19.48
C ASP A 317 -15.61 4.42 -19.44
N ALA A 318 -15.86 3.81 -20.60
CA ALA A 318 -16.71 2.63 -20.73
C ALA A 318 -16.15 1.33 -20.09
N LEU A 319 -14.89 1.35 -19.62
CA LEU A 319 -14.30 0.28 -18.81
C LEU A 319 -14.30 0.60 -17.32
N ASN A 320 -15.01 1.66 -16.91
CA ASN A 320 -15.05 2.18 -15.55
C ASN A 320 -13.69 2.64 -15.03
N ARG A 321 -12.79 3.11 -15.89
CA ARG A 321 -11.52 3.74 -15.49
C ARG A 321 -11.73 5.24 -15.30
N LEU A 322 -11.21 5.80 -14.21
CA LEU A 322 -11.30 7.22 -13.88
C LEU A 322 -10.56 8.05 -14.94
N ILE A 323 -11.24 8.93 -15.69
CA ILE A 323 -10.65 9.77 -16.74
C ILE A 323 -10.58 11.25 -16.36
N GLU A 324 -11.33 11.70 -15.36
CA GLU A 324 -11.37 13.10 -14.94
C GLU A 324 -11.71 13.20 -13.46
N ARG A 325 -10.98 14.07 -12.76
CA ARG A 325 -11.31 14.59 -11.43
C ARG A 325 -11.41 16.10 -11.54
N HIS A 326 -12.59 16.64 -11.27
CA HIS A 326 -12.89 18.07 -11.34
C HIS A 326 -13.20 18.62 -9.95
N SER A 327 -12.60 19.76 -9.61
CA SER A 327 -12.85 20.49 -8.36
C SER A 327 -13.51 21.84 -8.68
N PRO A 328 -14.85 21.94 -8.71
CA PRO A 328 -15.56 23.15 -9.18
C PRO A 328 -15.17 24.44 -8.44
N SER A 329 -14.82 24.34 -7.15
CA SER A 329 -14.39 25.49 -6.33
C SER A 329 -12.95 25.90 -6.56
N ASP A 330 -12.12 25.02 -7.14
CA ASP A 330 -10.71 25.29 -7.46
C ASP A 330 -10.27 24.47 -8.68
N PRO A 331 -10.51 25.00 -9.91
CA PRO A 331 -10.11 24.33 -11.14
C PRO A 331 -8.59 24.14 -11.28
N SER A 332 -7.76 24.75 -10.43
CA SER A 332 -6.31 24.50 -10.44
C SER A 332 -5.94 23.09 -9.95
N LEU A 333 -6.91 22.39 -9.34
CA LEU A 333 -6.81 21.02 -8.86
C LEU A 333 -7.41 19.98 -9.83
N ASP A 334 -7.91 20.43 -10.99
CA ASP A 334 -8.46 19.56 -12.02
C ASP A 334 -7.39 18.64 -12.60
N VAL A 335 -7.75 17.38 -12.79
CA VAL A 335 -6.88 16.33 -13.30
C VAL A 335 -7.61 15.53 -14.37
N GLN A 336 -6.91 15.25 -15.46
CA GLN A 336 -7.36 14.34 -16.51
C GLN A 336 -6.40 13.15 -16.61
N TYR A 337 -6.96 11.96 -16.60
CA TYR A 337 -6.23 10.71 -16.74
C TYR A 337 -6.39 10.21 -18.18
N ARG A 338 -5.26 10.00 -18.86
CA ARG A 338 -5.21 9.50 -20.23
C ARG A 338 -4.75 8.07 -20.21
N TYR A 339 -5.58 7.17 -20.70
CA TYR A 339 -5.22 5.77 -20.89
C TYR A 339 -4.91 5.50 -22.36
N ASP A 340 -4.32 4.35 -22.62
CA ASP A 340 -4.23 3.77 -23.96
C ASP A 340 -3.41 4.61 -24.97
N LEU A 341 -2.46 5.38 -24.48
CA LEU A 341 -1.57 6.18 -25.32
C LEU A 341 -0.59 5.28 -26.08
N THR A 342 -0.62 5.36 -27.41
CA THR A 342 0.22 4.55 -28.32
C THR A 342 1.22 5.38 -29.13
N ALA A 343 1.23 6.70 -28.95
CA ALA A 343 2.14 7.60 -29.63
C ALA A 343 3.60 7.17 -29.45
N ASP A 344 4.42 7.43 -30.47
CA ASP A 344 5.86 7.17 -30.47
C ASP A 344 6.25 5.70 -30.15
N GLY A 345 5.35 4.75 -30.42
CA GLY A 345 5.59 3.31 -30.18
C GLY A 345 5.29 2.84 -28.75
N ASN A 346 4.65 3.66 -27.92
CA ASN A 346 4.24 3.28 -26.57
C ASN A 346 3.26 2.08 -26.58
N LYS A 347 3.44 1.13 -25.68
CA LYS A 347 2.54 -0.02 -25.46
C LYS A 347 1.54 0.27 -24.33
N GLY A 348 0.83 1.39 -24.47
CA GLY A 348 -0.01 1.94 -23.41
C GLY A 348 -1.46 1.44 -23.35
N ILE A 349 -1.95 0.64 -24.31
CA ILE A 349 -3.33 0.12 -24.27
C ILE A 349 -3.52 -0.77 -23.04
N GLY A 350 -4.58 -0.48 -22.28
CA GLY A 350 -4.89 -1.08 -20.99
C GLY A 350 -4.18 -0.40 -19.80
N ARG A 351 -3.34 0.63 -20.03
CA ARG A 351 -2.49 1.26 -19.02
C ARG A 351 -2.69 2.78 -19.00
N LEU A 352 -2.37 3.39 -17.85
CA LEU A 352 -2.37 4.84 -17.71
C LEU A 352 -1.18 5.41 -18.49
N GLY A 353 -1.46 6.18 -19.54
CA GLY A 353 -0.44 6.81 -20.39
C GLY A 353 -0.06 8.22 -19.94
N ALA A 354 -0.97 8.98 -19.35
CA ALA A 354 -0.65 10.28 -18.76
C ALA A 354 -1.61 10.71 -17.66
N ILE A 355 -1.13 11.60 -16.80
CA ILE A 355 -1.91 12.40 -15.85
C ILE A 355 -1.65 13.86 -16.23
N GLU A 356 -2.70 14.60 -16.49
CA GLU A 356 -2.65 15.99 -16.93
C GLU A 356 -3.38 16.86 -15.90
N GLY A 357 -2.63 17.62 -15.10
CA GLY A 357 -3.16 18.62 -14.19
C GLY A 357 -3.07 20.02 -14.76
N ALA A 358 -3.68 21.01 -14.10
CA ALA A 358 -3.55 22.42 -14.47
C ALA A 358 -2.10 22.93 -14.36
N ARG A 359 -1.36 22.45 -13.35
CA ARG A 359 0.00 22.90 -13.03
C ARG A 359 1.10 21.88 -13.31
N ASP A 360 0.75 20.66 -13.66
CA ASP A 360 1.72 19.59 -13.90
C ASP A 360 1.23 18.56 -14.91
N SER A 361 2.13 17.74 -15.42
CA SER A 361 1.77 16.50 -16.10
C SER A 361 2.80 15.41 -15.85
N LEU A 362 2.33 14.16 -15.90
CA LEU A 362 3.12 12.94 -15.87
C LEU A 362 2.77 12.12 -17.10
N VAL A 363 3.77 11.68 -17.87
CA VAL A 363 3.59 10.86 -19.07
C VAL A 363 4.39 9.58 -18.89
N TYR A 364 3.74 8.44 -19.18
CA TYR A 364 4.29 7.10 -18.99
C TYR A 364 4.49 6.39 -20.33
N ARG A 365 5.59 5.66 -20.45
CA ARG A 365 5.85 4.79 -21.60
C ARG A 365 6.16 3.37 -21.15
N TYR A 366 5.61 2.41 -21.88
CA TYR A 366 5.73 0.99 -21.60
C TYR A 366 6.40 0.24 -22.74
N ASP A 367 7.18 -0.78 -22.39
CA ASP A 367 7.71 -1.76 -23.34
C ASP A 367 6.67 -2.83 -23.71
N GLU A 368 7.06 -3.75 -24.59
CA GLU A 368 6.20 -4.87 -25.05
C GLU A 368 5.85 -5.85 -23.93
N ARG A 369 6.58 -5.87 -22.82
CA ARG A 369 6.29 -6.72 -21.65
C ARG A 369 5.47 -5.98 -20.59
N GLY A 370 5.11 -4.72 -20.86
CA GLY A 370 4.33 -3.87 -19.97
C GLY A 370 5.16 -3.19 -18.88
N ASN A 371 6.49 -3.20 -18.97
CA ASN A 371 7.36 -2.52 -18.01
C ASN A 371 7.38 -1.02 -18.29
N LEU A 372 7.33 -0.18 -17.25
CA LEU A 372 7.45 1.27 -17.36
C LEU A 372 8.88 1.65 -17.74
N VAL A 373 9.15 2.06 -18.97
CA VAL A 373 10.52 2.38 -19.43
C VAL A 373 10.87 3.86 -19.37
N GLU A 374 9.87 4.74 -19.30
CA GLU A 374 10.09 6.18 -19.20
C GLU A 374 8.93 6.86 -18.48
N GLN A 375 9.27 7.83 -17.64
CA GLN A 375 8.36 8.76 -17.02
C GLN A 375 8.87 10.18 -17.31
N VAL A 376 8.06 10.98 -18.00
CA VAL A 376 8.33 12.40 -18.24
C VAL A 376 7.40 13.23 -17.39
N ARG A 377 7.98 14.18 -16.66
CA ARG A 377 7.24 15.10 -15.80
C ARG A 377 7.41 16.52 -16.28
N SER A 378 6.32 17.27 -16.26
CA SER A 378 6.29 18.70 -16.52
C SER A 378 5.71 19.41 -15.31
N ILE A 379 6.36 20.46 -14.80
CA ILE A 379 5.83 21.35 -13.75
C ILE A 379 5.74 22.76 -14.32
N ARG A 380 4.56 23.36 -14.28
CA ARG A 380 4.31 24.73 -14.71
C ARG A 380 4.44 25.66 -13.50
N LEU A 381 5.43 26.53 -13.56
CA LEU A 381 5.63 27.67 -12.66
C LEU A 381 5.19 28.95 -13.40
N ASP A 382 5.02 30.06 -12.67
CA ASP A 382 4.42 31.29 -13.22
C ASP A 382 5.15 31.85 -14.45
N GLN A 383 6.46 31.62 -14.57
CA GLN A 383 7.28 32.14 -15.67
C GLN A 383 7.90 31.05 -16.56
N GLN A 384 7.75 29.76 -16.24
CA GLN A 384 8.41 28.69 -16.98
C GLN A 384 7.78 27.31 -16.76
N THR A 385 8.12 26.36 -17.63
CA THR A 385 7.81 24.94 -17.44
C THR A 385 9.11 24.16 -17.23
N LEU A 386 9.21 23.49 -16.09
CA LEU A 386 10.30 22.58 -15.77
C LEU A 386 9.97 21.18 -16.27
N LEU A 387 10.96 20.50 -16.85
CA LEU A 387 10.81 19.16 -17.40
C LEU A 387 11.87 18.22 -16.84
N ASP A 388 11.43 17.11 -16.27
CA ASP A 388 12.27 16.01 -15.80
C ASP A 388 11.94 14.73 -16.55
N ARG A 389 12.96 13.91 -16.79
CA ARG A 389 12.81 12.59 -17.40
C ARG A 389 13.50 11.56 -16.51
N VAL A 390 12.77 10.50 -16.18
CA VAL A 390 13.29 9.30 -15.52
C VAL A 390 13.11 8.13 -16.47
N THR A 391 14.16 7.35 -16.68
CA THR A 391 14.13 6.17 -17.55
C THR A 391 14.39 4.91 -16.74
N TYR A 392 13.83 3.79 -17.17
CA TYR A 392 14.00 2.51 -16.49
C TYR A 392 14.39 1.42 -17.49
N ARG A 393 15.25 0.50 -17.03
CA ARG A 393 15.62 -0.69 -17.79
C ARG A 393 15.35 -1.94 -16.97
N TYR A 394 14.96 -3.00 -17.65
CA TYR A 394 14.57 -4.27 -17.02
C TYR A 394 15.32 -5.44 -17.65
N ASP A 395 15.52 -6.49 -16.87
CA ASP A 395 16.06 -7.75 -17.36
C ASP A 395 14.99 -8.58 -18.10
N ALA A 396 15.30 -9.85 -18.36
CA ALA A 396 14.38 -10.78 -18.98
C ALA A 396 13.30 -11.32 -18.02
N ALA A 397 13.44 -11.13 -16.71
CA ALA A 397 12.44 -11.48 -15.69
C ALA A 397 11.58 -10.28 -15.25
N ASN A 398 11.61 -9.16 -16.01
CA ASN A 398 10.93 -7.90 -15.69
C ASN A 398 11.40 -7.25 -14.39
N GLN A 399 12.62 -7.54 -13.93
CA GLN A 399 13.19 -6.91 -12.75
C GLN A 399 14.01 -5.68 -13.14
N LEU A 400 13.91 -4.61 -12.34
CA LEU A 400 14.62 -3.35 -12.57
C LEU A 400 16.14 -3.56 -12.55
N LEU A 401 16.82 -3.06 -13.59
CA LEU A 401 18.27 -3.09 -13.78
C LEU A 401 18.90 -1.70 -13.74
N GLU A 402 18.18 -0.66 -14.12
CA GLU A 402 18.73 0.70 -14.16
C GLU A 402 17.63 1.74 -14.00
N ILE A 403 17.91 2.80 -13.24
CA ILE A 403 17.16 4.05 -13.23
C ILE A 403 18.06 5.15 -13.78
N GLY A 404 17.66 5.78 -14.88
CA GLY A 404 18.26 7.01 -15.38
C GLY A 404 17.55 8.22 -14.78
N TYR A 405 18.31 9.10 -14.15
CA TYR A 405 17.83 10.30 -13.48
C TYR A 405 17.99 11.53 -14.39
N PRO A 406 17.28 12.64 -14.10
CA PRO A 406 17.60 13.93 -14.69
C PRO A 406 19.06 14.29 -14.42
N SER A 407 19.72 15.06 -15.30
CA SER A 407 21.13 15.46 -15.26
C SER A 407 22.19 14.46 -15.76
N GLY A 408 21.78 13.32 -16.35
CA GLY A 408 22.71 12.35 -16.93
C GLY A 408 23.33 11.38 -15.91
N LEU A 409 22.70 11.27 -14.74
CA LEU A 409 23.00 10.31 -13.70
C LEU A 409 22.26 8.99 -13.98
N ALA A 410 22.89 7.84 -13.76
CA ALA A 410 22.21 6.55 -13.84
C ALA A 410 22.64 5.62 -12.70
N ILE A 411 21.66 4.90 -12.14
CA ILE A 411 21.83 3.95 -11.03
C ILE A 411 21.53 2.56 -11.54
N GLY A 412 22.55 1.70 -11.56
CA GLY A 412 22.42 0.32 -11.99
C GLY A 412 22.26 -0.66 -10.83
N TYR A 413 21.45 -1.70 -11.02
CA TYR A 413 21.15 -2.78 -10.08
C TYR A 413 21.56 -4.15 -10.64
N PRO A 414 22.86 -4.44 -10.85
CA PRO A 414 23.29 -5.78 -11.24
C PRO A 414 22.77 -6.86 -10.28
N ARG A 415 22.27 -7.96 -10.83
CA ARG A 415 21.63 -9.05 -10.06
C ARG A 415 22.50 -10.30 -10.01
N ASN A 416 22.39 -11.06 -8.92
CA ASN A 416 22.98 -12.39 -8.78
C ASN A 416 22.15 -13.45 -9.54
N ALA A 417 22.61 -14.70 -9.52
CA ALA A 417 21.90 -15.79 -10.19
C ALA A 417 20.46 -16.00 -9.67
N GLY A 418 20.19 -15.69 -8.40
CA GLY A 418 18.85 -15.76 -7.80
C GLY A 418 17.93 -14.58 -8.13
N GLY A 419 18.39 -13.60 -8.91
CA GLY A 419 17.62 -12.40 -9.23
C GLY A 419 17.59 -11.34 -8.11
N GLN A 420 18.46 -11.44 -7.10
CA GLN A 420 18.63 -10.39 -6.08
C GLN A 420 19.68 -9.38 -6.51
N VAL A 421 19.57 -8.14 -6.06
CA VAL A 421 20.57 -7.10 -6.32
C VAL A 421 21.90 -7.47 -5.65
N ALA A 422 22.96 -7.61 -6.43
CA ALA A 422 24.30 -7.98 -5.94
C ALA A 422 25.20 -6.76 -5.68
N SER A 423 24.89 -5.64 -6.33
CA SER A 423 25.58 -4.36 -6.19
C SER A 423 24.67 -3.22 -6.66
N VAL A 424 24.96 -2.00 -6.23
CA VAL A 424 24.41 -0.77 -6.80
C VAL A 424 25.54 0.03 -7.41
N THR A 425 25.36 0.47 -8.65
CA THR A 425 26.38 1.20 -9.43
C THR A 425 25.90 2.60 -9.76
N LEU A 426 26.85 3.53 -9.88
CA LEU A 426 26.64 4.93 -10.18
C LEU A 426 27.40 5.30 -11.46
N ALA A 427 26.67 5.76 -12.47
CA ALA A 427 27.21 6.37 -13.67
C ALA A 427 26.86 7.87 -13.70
N VAL A 428 27.82 8.70 -14.12
CA VAL A 428 27.66 10.16 -14.21
C VAL A 428 28.12 10.63 -15.60
N GLY A 429 27.19 11.12 -16.41
CA GLY A 429 27.43 11.43 -17.81
C GLY A 429 27.87 10.19 -18.59
N ASP A 430 28.86 10.34 -19.47
CA ASP A 430 29.39 9.24 -20.31
C ASP A 430 30.44 8.36 -19.59
N LYS A 431 30.64 8.54 -18.28
CA LYS A 431 31.62 7.77 -17.52
C LYS A 431 31.13 6.33 -17.29
N ALA A 432 32.07 5.38 -17.27
CA ALA A 432 31.77 4.01 -16.91
C ALA A 432 31.14 3.93 -15.50
N PRO A 433 30.14 3.05 -15.28
CA PRO A 433 29.55 2.86 -13.96
C PRO A 433 30.60 2.47 -12.93
N SER A 434 30.52 3.11 -11.76
CA SER A 434 31.38 2.84 -10.60
C SER A 434 30.55 2.19 -9.48
N PRO A 435 31.10 1.27 -8.67
CA PRO A 435 30.36 0.71 -7.54
C PRO A 435 30.04 1.79 -6.49
N LEU A 436 28.76 2.01 -6.24
CA LEU A 436 28.27 2.81 -5.10
C LEU A 436 28.18 1.95 -3.84
N VAL A 437 27.65 0.74 -4.02
CA VAL A 437 27.53 -0.30 -2.99
C VAL A 437 27.84 -1.66 -3.63
N GLY A 438 28.65 -2.47 -2.98
CA GLY A 438 28.97 -3.83 -3.42
C GLY A 438 28.76 -4.85 -2.30
N GLN A 439 29.07 -6.11 -2.63
CA GLN A 439 29.01 -7.25 -1.69
C GLN A 439 27.65 -7.40 -0.99
N ILE A 440 26.57 -7.05 -1.70
CA ILE A 440 25.22 -7.17 -1.19
C ILE A 440 24.91 -8.66 -1.06
N ALA A 441 24.50 -9.09 0.13
CA ALA A 441 24.08 -10.46 0.39
C ALA A 441 22.86 -10.47 1.32
N TYR A 442 22.03 -11.48 1.15
CA TYR A 442 20.76 -11.67 1.85
C TYR A 442 20.80 -12.98 2.63
N LEU A 443 19.97 -13.08 3.66
CA LEU A 443 19.62 -14.39 4.22
C LEU A 443 18.69 -15.14 3.26
N PRO A 444 18.68 -16.49 3.30
CA PRO A 444 17.83 -17.32 2.46
C PRO A 444 16.36 -16.91 2.50
N PHE A 445 15.76 -16.58 1.35
CA PHE A 445 14.37 -16.08 1.29
C PHE A 445 14.08 -14.98 2.33
N GLY A 446 15.08 -14.16 2.65
CA GLY A 446 15.11 -13.37 3.86
C GLY A 446 15.72 -11.97 3.67
N PRO A 447 15.94 -11.26 4.79
CA PRO A 447 16.34 -9.86 4.75
C PRO A 447 17.80 -9.66 4.30
N LEU A 448 18.14 -8.40 4.02
CA LEU A 448 19.50 -7.96 3.75
C LEU A 448 20.43 -8.33 4.93
N GLN A 449 21.50 -9.08 4.64
CA GLN A 449 22.48 -9.50 5.64
C GLN A 449 23.68 -8.55 5.69
N ARG A 450 24.18 -8.10 4.54
CA ARG A 450 25.35 -7.22 4.48
C ARG A 450 25.45 -6.46 3.17
N LEU A 451 26.21 -5.38 3.20
CA LEU A 451 26.69 -4.65 2.03
C LEU A 451 27.96 -3.86 2.38
N THR A 452 28.65 -3.31 1.38
CA THR A 452 29.79 -2.41 1.57
C THR A 452 29.63 -1.19 0.67
N TRP A 453 29.63 0.00 1.28
CA TRP A 453 29.59 1.27 0.56
C TRP A 453 30.92 1.58 -0.13
N GLY A 454 30.89 2.42 -1.16
CA GLY A 454 32.06 2.79 -1.95
C GLY A 454 33.17 3.49 -1.17
N ASN A 455 32.88 4.07 0.01
CA ASN A 455 33.90 4.60 0.93
C ASN A 455 34.53 3.54 1.85
N GLY A 456 34.19 2.26 1.68
CA GLY A 456 34.76 1.14 2.44
C GLY A 456 34.08 0.85 3.78
N ILE A 457 33.07 1.62 4.18
CA ILE A 457 32.23 1.29 5.33
C ILE A 457 31.36 0.08 4.97
N ALA A 458 31.25 -0.88 5.88
CA ALA A 458 30.44 -2.08 5.69
C ALA A 458 29.25 -2.10 6.65
N LEU A 459 28.10 -2.56 6.15
CA LEU A 459 26.93 -2.96 6.94
C LEU A 459 26.97 -4.46 7.13
N SER A 460 26.77 -4.93 8.36
CA SER A 460 26.44 -6.32 8.67
C SER A 460 25.29 -6.40 9.66
N ARG A 461 24.32 -7.27 9.39
CA ARG A 461 23.14 -7.53 10.21
C ARG A 461 23.14 -9.00 10.67
N GLU A 462 22.93 -9.20 11.96
CA GLU A 462 22.76 -10.52 12.60
C GLU A 462 21.32 -10.68 13.05
N TYR A 463 20.73 -11.82 12.74
CA TYR A 463 19.32 -12.13 13.00
C TYR A 463 19.19 -13.37 13.86
N ASP A 464 18.09 -13.48 14.59
CA ASP A 464 17.67 -14.75 15.19
C ASP A 464 16.99 -15.68 14.17
N GLN A 465 16.49 -16.82 14.66
CA GLN A 465 15.79 -17.81 13.85
C GLN A 465 14.32 -17.47 13.56
N ASP A 466 13.86 -16.27 13.90
CA ASP A 466 12.59 -15.69 13.46
C ASP A 466 12.81 -14.60 12.38
N TYR A 467 14.07 -14.30 12.03
CA TYR A 467 14.50 -13.15 11.23
C TYR A 467 14.27 -11.80 11.92
N GLN A 468 14.31 -11.77 13.24
CA GLN A 468 14.36 -10.54 14.01
C GLN A 468 15.82 -10.08 14.18
N LEU A 469 16.08 -8.79 13.95
CA LEU A 469 17.43 -8.22 13.91
C LEU A 469 18.02 -8.07 15.31
N LEU A 470 19.02 -8.87 15.66
CA LEU A 470 19.68 -8.81 16.98
C LEU A 470 20.81 -7.79 17.04
N ARG A 471 21.54 -7.60 15.95
CA ARG A 471 22.68 -6.68 15.87
C ARG A 471 22.82 -6.11 14.48
N GLN A 472 23.15 -4.83 14.42
CA GLN A 472 23.62 -4.16 13.23
C GLN A 472 24.96 -3.50 13.49
N LYS A 473 25.90 -3.65 12.55
CA LYS A 473 27.17 -2.93 12.56
C LYS A 473 27.35 -2.16 11.26
N VAL A 474 27.64 -0.88 11.37
CA VAL A 474 27.97 0.04 10.28
C VAL A 474 29.37 0.56 10.53
N GLY A 475 30.37 0.00 9.85
CA GLY A 475 31.78 0.35 10.06
C GLY A 475 32.17 0.19 11.55
N PRO A 476 32.58 1.27 12.25
CA PRO A 476 32.92 1.21 13.67
C PRO A 476 31.70 1.26 14.60
N TRP A 477 30.50 1.61 14.11
CA TRP A 477 29.31 1.80 14.93
C TRP A 477 28.48 0.53 15.01
N GLN A 478 28.10 0.15 16.22
CA GLN A 478 27.29 -1.03 16.50
C GLN A 478 25.98 -0.64 17.21
N SER A 479 24.88 -1.27 16.79
CA SER A 479 23.57 -1.32 17.44
C SER A 479 23.27 -2.76 17.85
N ASP A 480 23.02 -3.02 19.12
CA ASP A 480 22.46 -4.28 19.61
C ASP A 480 21.00 -4.07 20.05
N TYR A 481 20.14 -5.03 19.72
CA TYR A 481 18.70 -4.99 19.98
C TYR A 481 18.29 -6.17 20.86
N GLN A 482 17.47 -5.90 21.87
CA GLN A 482 16.76 -6.92 22.64
C GLN A 482 15.27 -6.72 22.46
N HIS A 483 14.54 -7.80 22.20
CA HIS A 483 13.11 -7.74 21.97
C HIS A 483 12.34 -8.48 23.06
N ASP A 484 11.09 -8.06 23.27
CA ASP A 484 10.13 -8.86 24.01
C ASP A 484 9.56 -10.01 23.16
N ALA A 485 8.68 -10.80 23.77
CA ALA A 485 8.06 -11.95 23.11
C ALA A 485 7.13 -11.58 21.93
N ASN A 486 6.64 -10.34 21.84
CA ASN A 486 5.87 -9.83 20.70
C ASN A 486 6.77 -9.19 19.63
N GLY A 487 8.05 -9.04 19.91
CA GLY A 487 9.03 -8.45 19.00
C GLY A 487 9.18 -6.94 19.12
N ASN A 488 8.62 -6.30 20.14
CA ASN A 488 8.94 -4.91 20.44
C ASN A 488 10.38 -4.79 20.94
N ILE A 489 11.09 -3.72 20.57
CA ILE A 489 12.45 -3.48 21.04
C ILE A 489 12.40 -3.03 22.50
N GLN A 490 12.79 -3.88 23.45
CA GLN A 490 12.90 -3.50 24.87
C GLN A 490 14.19 -2.75 25.18
N GLN A 491 15.25 -2.99 24.41
CA GLN A 491 16.53 -2.31 24.61
C GLN A 491 17.26 -2.14 23.30
N HIS A 492 17.83 -0.96 23.11
CA HIS A 492 18.74 -0.63 22.02
C HIS A 492 20.05 -0.10 22.60
N ARG A 493 21.17 -0.78 22.33
CA ARG A 493 22.51 -0.32 22.72
C ARG A 493 23.24 0.16 21.48
N HIS A 494 23.50 1.46 21.39
CA HIS A 494 24.29 2.03 20.32
C HIS A 494 25.67 2.47 20.82
N SER A 495 26.72 2.06 20.13
CA SER A 495 28.12 2.39 20.49
C SER A 495 28.42 3.90 20.56
N LEU A 496 27.71 4.73 19.78
CA LEU A 496 27.90 6.19 19.78
C LEU A 496 26.95 6.92 20.74
N TRP A 497 25.75 6.39 20.95
CA TRP A 497 24.65 7.10 21.64
C TRP A 497 24.26 6.49 22.98
N GLY A 498 24.89 5.39 23.38
CA GLY A 498 24.61 4.69 24.62
C GLY A 498 23.39 3.77 24.51
N THR A 499 22.84 3.42 25.66
CA THR A 499 21.69 2.50 25.79
C THR A 499 20.39 3.26 25.98
N LEU A 500 19.36 2.81 25.28
CA LEU A 500 17.96 3.16 25.50
C LEU A 500 17.18 1.90 25.87
N ASP A 501 16.39 1.99 26.94
CA ASP A 501 15.43 0.99 27.37
C ASP A 501 14.02 1.49 27.04
N TYR A 502 13.17 0.61 26.51
CA TYR A 502 11.80 0.94 26.15
C TYR A 502 10.81 0.09 26.94
N GLN A 503 9.66 0.67 27.26
CA GLN A 503 8.54 -0.02 27.88
C GLN A 503 7.28 0.15 27.05
N TYR A 504 6.44 -0.88 27.05
CA TYR A 504 5.20 -0.92 26.27
C TYR A 504 4.04 -1.36 27.15
N ASP A 505 2.87 -0.78 26.91
CA ASP A 505 1.64 -1.25 27.54
C ASP A 505 1.12 -2.56 26.89
N PRO A 506 0.02 -3.14 27.39
CA PRO A 506 -0.58 -4.36 26.84
C PRO A 506 -1.03 -4.30 25.37
N LEU A 507 -1.14 -3.11 24.77
CA LEU A 507 -1.47 -2.90 23.36
C LEU A 507 -0.21 -2.63 22.51
N ASP A 508 0.97 -2.89 23.06
CA ASP A 508 2.27 -2.63 22.44
C ASP A 508 2.51 -1.13 22.11
N ARG A 509 1.84 -0.21 22.82
CA ARG A 509 2.08 1.24 22.69
C ARG A 509 3.28 1.64 23.56
N LEU A 510 4.19 2.45 23.03
CA LEU A 510 5.39 2.89 23.74
C LEU A 510 5.02 3.80 24.91
N THR A 511 5.29 3.39 26.15
CA THR A 511 5.00 4.17 27.36
C THR A 511 6.23 4.84 27.97
N GLU A 512 7.42 4.31 27.70
CA GLU A 512 8.66 4.89 28.21
C GLU A 512 9.82 4.65 27.24
N GLU A 513 10.69 5.64 27.10
CA GLU A 513 12.04 5.54 26.54
C GLU A 513 13.01 6.09 27.58
N ARG A 514 13.99 5.30 28.05
CA ARG A 514 14.91 5.70 29.13
C ARG A 514 16.36 5.49 28.74
N GLY A 515 17.19 6.51 28.90
CA GLY A 515 18.63 6.43 28.74
C GLY A 515 19.40 6.96 29.95
N VAL A 516 20.73 6.95 29.85
CA VAL A 516 21.64 7.40 30.93
C VAL A 516 21.49 8.90 31.23
N GLN A 517 21.14 9.71 30.23
CA GLN A 517 20.96 11.16 30.37
C GLN A 517 19.53 11.56 30.78
N GLY A 518 18.66 10.59 31.07
CA GLY A 518 17.23 10.78 31.29
C GLY A 518 16.38 10.05 30.26
N GLY A 519 15.07 10.22 30.33
CA GLY A 519 14.11 9.54 29.48
C GLY A 519 12.84 10.35 29.22
N ARG A 520 11.90 9.73 28.53
CA ARG A 520 10.58 10.25 28.21
C ARG A 520 9.53 9.23 28.59
N SER A 521 8.39 9.70 29.07
CA SER A 521 7.22 8.86 29.32
C SER A 521 6.00 9.40 28.58
N TYR A 522 5.14 8.48 28.14
CA TYR A 522 3.96 8.78 27.34
C TYR A 522 2.73 8.17 28.00
N ALA A 523 1.65 8.95 28.07
CA ALA A 523 0.34 8.48 28.51
C ALA A 523 -0.65 8.53 27.36
N TYR A 524 -1.60 7.59 27.34
CA TYR A 524 -2.60 7.45 26.30
C TYR A 524 -4.00 7.34 26.89
N ASP A 525 -5.02 7.75 26.13
CA ASP A 525 -6.40 7.41 26.43
C ASP A 525 -6.78 6.00 25.92
N ALA A 526 -8.06 5.63 26.08
CA ALA A 526 -8.60 4.33 25.68
C ALA A 526 -8.62 4.08 24.17
N VAL A 527 -8.35 5.09 23.33
CA VAL A 527 -8.31 4.97 21.86
C VAL A 527 -6.97 5.36 21.27
N GLY A 528 -5.92 5.45 22.10
CA GLY A 528 -4.56 5.67 21.62
C GLY A 528 -4.19 7.14 21.39
N ASN A 529 -5.01 8.10 21.78
CA ASN A 529 -4.59 9.50 21.79
C ASN A 529 -3.53 9.71 22.87
N ARG A 530 -2.39 10.29 22.53
CA ARG A 530 -1.37 10.66 23.52
C ARG A 530 -1.86 11.82 24.37
N THR A 531 -2.12 11.59 25.66
CA THR A 531 -2.63 12.62 26.59
C THR A 531 -1.52 13.38 27.31
N GLN A 532 -0.33 12.80 27.41
CA GLN A 532 0.82 13.44 28.04
C GLN A 532 2.14 12.95 27.45
N ARG A 533 3.14 13.84 27.42
CA ARG A 533 4.56 13.53 27.22
C ARG A 533 5.35 14.20 28.34
N SER A 534 6.12 13.42 29.10
CA SER A 534 7.02 13.96 30.13
C SER A 534 8.48 13.74 29.72
N ASP A 535 9.29 14.77 29.85
CA ASP A 535 10.74 14.72 29.71
C ASP A 535 11.36 14.64 31.12
N ASN A 536 11.98 13.49 31.41
CA ASN A 536 12.48 13.09 32.72
C ASN A 536 14.02 13.05 32.68
N PRO A 537 14.72 14.18 32.88
CA PRO A 537 16.17 14.22 32.79
C PRO A 537 16.84 13.39 33.89
N ALA A 538 18.12 13.06 33.71
CA ALA A 538 18.94 12.46 34.77
C ALA A 538 19.00 13.35 36.03
N SER A 539 19.40 12.75 37.16
CA SER A 539 19.45 13.41 38.48
C SER A 539 20.10 14.79 38.43
N GLY A 540 19.35 15.82 38.84
CA GLY A 540 19.77 17.23 38.83
C GLY A 540 19.17 18.09 37.70
N GLY A 541 18.53 17.48 36.69
CA GLY A 541 17.75 18.20 35.69
C GLY A 541 16.32 18.50 36.14
N THR A 542 15.68 19.51 35.54
CA THR A 542 14.27 19.84 35.79
C THR A 542 13.38 19.03 34.85
N ALA A 543 12.50 18.18 35.42
CA ALA A 543 11.50 17.48 34.64
C ALA A 543 10.46 18.46 34.06
N SER A 544 10.02 18.19 32.85
CA SER A 544 8.93 18.94 32.20
C SER A 544 7.87 17.98 31.69
N SER A 545 6.63 18.46 31.62
CA SER A 545 5.53 17.70 31.03
C SER A 545 4.76 18.58 30.05
N GLN A 546 4.29 17.95 28.98
CA GLN A 546 3.42 18.52 27.98
C GLN A 546 2.14 17.70 27.95
N ASP A 547 1.04 18.33 28.37
CA ASP A 547 -0.29 17.73 28.31
C ASP A 547 -0.93 17.99 26.94
N TYR A 548 -1.79 17.07 26.51
CA TYR A 548 -2.58 17.17 25.28
C TYR A 548 -4.05 16.92 25.60
N GLN A 549 -4.91 17.81 25.13
CA GLN A 549 -6.36 17.71 25.34
C GLN A 549 -7.08 17.43 24.03
N TYR A 550 -8.13 16.62 24.11
CA TYR A 550 -8.90 16.15 22.98
C TYR A 550 -10.37 16.48 23.17
N ALA A 551 -11.08 16.62 22.06
CA ALA A 551 -12.53 16.75 22.11
C ALA A 551 -13.15 15.46 22.69
N PRO A 552 -14.21 15.56 23.52
CA PRO A 552 -14.81 14.38 24.15
C PRO A 552 -15.54 13.46 23.15
N ASP A 553 -15.85 13.95 21.96
CA ASP A 553 -16.62 13.29 20.92
C ASP A 553 -15.80 12.94 19.67
N SER A 554 -14.48 13.16 19.66
CA SER A 554 -13.60 12.84 18.53
C SER A 554 -12.14 12.67 18.98
N ASN A 555 -11.23 12.42 18.04
CA ASN A 555 -9.77 12.36 18.25
C ASN A 555 -9.08 13.69 17.88
N ARG A 556 -9.86 14.75 17.68
CA ARG A 556 -9.34 16.08 17.37
C ARG A 556 -8.67 16.69 18.60
N LEU A 557 -7.47 17.21 18.41
CA LEU A 557 -6.76 17.96 19.45
C LEU A 557 -7.50 19.27 19.72
N THR A 558 -7.61 19.68 20.98
CA THR A 558 -8.23 20.94 21.40
C THR A 558 -7.24 21.85 22.14
N ALA A 559 -6.21 21.29 22.79
CA ALA A 559 -5.13 22.07 23.36
C ALA A 559 -3.80 21.30 23.46
N ILE A 560 -2.69 22.04 23.42
CA ILE A 560 -1.33 21.62 23.77
C ILE A 560 -0.92 22.42 25.01
N GLY A 561 -0.92 21.77 26.18
CA GLY A 561 -0.73 22.43 27.47
C GLY A 561 -1.86 23.44 27.71
N ALA A 562 -1.50 24.70 27.92
CA ALA A 562 -2.48 25.78 28.07
C ALA A 562 -2.90 26.41 26.72
N GLN A 563 -2.23 26.07 25.62
CA GLN A 563 -2.48 26.68 24.31
C GLN A 563 -3.61 25.95 23.59
N ALA A 564 -4.69 26.66 23.26
CA ALA A 564 -5.74 26.14 22.42
C ALA A 564 -5.24 25.92 20.98
N VAL A 565 -5.72 24.84 20.36
CA VAL A 565 -5.52 24.55 18.93
C VAL A 565 -6.87 24.56 18.21
N THR A 566 -6.84 24.70 16.89
CA THR A 566 -8.06 24.75 16.06
C THR A 566 -7.95 23.81 14.88
N SER A 567 -9.09 23.28 14.43
CA SER A 567 -9.21 22.44 13.25
C SER A 567 -10.34 22.92 12.34
N ASP A 568 -10.28 22.55 11.07
CA ASP A 568 -11.38 22.73 10.12
C ASP A 568 -12.49 21.67 10.30
N ALA A 569 -13.53 21.75 9.46
CA ALA A 569 -14.66 20.82 9.52
C ALA A 569 -14.28 19.37 9.14
N ALA A 570 -13.21 19.17 8.37
CA ALA A 570 -12.65 17.86 8.02
C ALA A 570 -11.62 17.34 9.04
N GLY A 571 -11.35 18.09 10.11
CA GLY A 571 -10.47 17.68 11.21
C GLY A 571 -9.01 18.03 11.01
N ASN A 572 -8.65 18.74 9.95
CA ASN A 572 -7.27 19.18 9.73
C ASN A 572 -6.94 20.33 10.68
N LEU A 573 -5.79 20.30 11.37
CA LEU A 573 -5.37 21.35 12.28
C LEU A 573 -5.09 22.66 11.51
N THR A 574 -5.81 23.74 11.80
CA THR A 574 -5.60 25.06 11.16
C THR A 574 -4.67 25.97 11.96
N GLN A 575 -4.50 25.69 13.25
CA GLN A 575 -3.55 26.38 14.12
C GLN A 575 -3.23 25.48 15.30
N ASP A 576 -1.96 25.13 15.46
CA ASP A 576 -1.48 24.24 16.54
C ASP A 576 -0.61 24.96 17.57
N ARG A 577 -0.01 26.10 17.21
CA ARG A 577 0.77 26.96 18.11
C ARG A 577 0.38 28.42 17.85
N ALA A 578 0.65 29.30 18.82
CA ALA A 578 0.28 30.71 18.70
C ALA A 578 0.81 31.36 17.40
N ALA A 579 2.05 31.04 17.03
CA ALA A 579 2.71 31.56 15.83
C ALA A 579 2.34 30.82 14.54
N ARG A 580 2.02 29.52 14.58
CA ARG A 580 1.92 28.65 13.40
C ARG A 580 0.48 28.42 12.95
N LYS A 581 0.16 28.86 11.74
CA LYS A 581 -1.12 28.59 11.06
C LYS A 581 -0.89 27.70 9.84
N LEU A 582 -1.82 26.78 9.63
CA LEU A 582 -1.81 25.80 8.55
C LEU A 582 -3.08 26.02 7.71
N ALA A 583 -2.94 26.10 6.39
CA ALA A 583 -4.07 26.23 5.47
C ALA A 583 -4.05 25.08 4.46
N TYR A 584 -5.25 24.60 4.11
CA TYR A 584 -5.44 23.42 3.28
C TYR A 584 -6.16 23.76 1.98
N ASP A 585 -5.83 23.05 0.91
CA ASP A 585 -6.53 23.17 -0.37
C ASP A 585 -7.90 22.46 -0.34
N ALA A 586 -8.66 22.55 -1.44
CA ALA A 586 -9.97 21.91 -1.54
C ALA A 586 -9.91 20.36 -1.51
N GLN A 587 -8.74 19.74 -1.69
CA GLN A 587 -8.53 18.29 -1.52
C GLN A 587 -8.15 17.92 -0.07
N GLY A 588 -7.90 18.91 0.79
CA GLY A 588 -7.53 18.69 2.19
C GLY A 588 -6.04 18.47 2.38
N ARG A 589 -5.20 18.87 1.41
CA ARG A 589 -3.74 18.81 1.51
C ARG A 589 -3.19 20.12 2.08
N LEU A 590 -2.15 20.05 2.91
CA LEU A 590 -1.50 21.24 3.48
C LEU A 590 -0.96 22.13 2.36
N GLN A 591 -1.60 23.27 2.12
CA GLN A 591 -1.25 24.17 1.01
C GLN A 591 -0.26 25.25 1.44
N SER A 592 -0.37 25.77 2.66
CA SER A 592 0.55 26.80 3.13
C SER A 592 0.72 26.81 4.65
N VAL A 593 1.87 27.34 5.07
CA VAL A 593 2.21 27.53 6.48
C VAL A 593 2.58 28.98 6.69
N SER A 594 2.03 29.58 7.76
CA SER A 594 2.39 30.92 8.20
C SER A 594 2.92 30.91 9.62
N LEU A 595 4.02 31.63 9.85
CA LEU A 595 4.61 31.89 11.16
C LEU A 595 4.48 33.38 11.48
N ASP A 596 3.91 33.72 12.64
CA ASP A 596 3.71 35.11 13.10
C ASP A 596 3.01 36.01 12.06
N GLY A 597 2.11 35.41 11.28
CA GLY A 597 1.34 36.08 10.23
C GLY A 597 2.06 36.24 8.89
N GLN A 598 3.29 35.76 8.75
CA GLN A 598 4.02 35.70 7.47
C GLN A 598 3.95 34.30 6.89
N GLN A 599 3.60 34.17 5.60
CA GLN A 599 3.65 32.89 4.91
C GLN A 599 5.11 32.48 4.68
N VAL A 600 5.51 31.34 5.24
CA VAL A 600 6.89 30.82 5.15
C VAL A 600 7.03 29.70 4.11
N ALA A 601 5.93 29.02 3.78
CA ALA A 601 5.91 28.00 2.74
C ALA A 601 4.54 27.90 2.05
N GLU A 602 4.56 27.62 0.75
CA GLU A 602 3.43 27.09 -0.03
C GLU A 602 3.83 25.74 -0.63
N TYR A 603 2.91 24.78 -0.65
CA TYR A 603 3.13 23.44 -1.20
C TYR A 603 2.13 23.15 -2.31
N ARG A 604 2.58 22.38 -3.32
CA ARG A 604 1.73 21.91 -4.42
C ARG A 604 1.92 20.42 -4.62
N TYR A 605 0.83 19.72 -4.94
CA TYR A 605 0.80 18.27 -5.06
C TYR A 605 0.35 17.87 -6.46
N ASN A 606 0.87 16.75 -6.97
CA ASN A 606 0.33 16.13 -8.18
C ASN A 606 -0.88 15.26 -7.85
N ALA A 607 -1.53 14.71 -8.89
CA ALA A 607 -2.65 13.81 -8.70
C ALA A 607 -2.30 12.60 -7.82
N LEU A 608 -1.08 12.07 -7.90
CA LEU A 608 -0.62 10.93 -7.09
C LEU A 608 -0.48 11.23 -5.59
N GLY A 609 -0.77 12.47 -5.15
CA GLY A 609 -0.61 12.90 -3.76
C GLY A 609 0.81 13.29 -3.38
N GLN A 610 1.76 13.28 -4.33
CA GLN A 610 3.16 13.61 -4.10
C GLN A 610 3.36 15.12 -4.11
N ARG A 611 4.09 15.66 -3.14
CA ARG A 611 4.45 17.08 -3.13
C ARG A 611 5.42 17.36 -4.25
N ILE A 612 5.00 18.13 -5.26
CA ILE A 612 5.82 18.42 -6.44
C ILE A 612 6.58 19.74 -6.35
N VAL A 613 6.08 20.71 -5.57
CA VAL A 613 6.69 22.03 -5.40
C VAL A 613 6.58 22.48 -3.95
N LYS A 614 7.63 23.13 -3.44
CA LYS A 614 7.64 23.98 -2.25
C LYS A 614 8.12 25.38 -2.66
N LEU A 615 7.38 26.42 -2.28
CA LEU A 615 7.76 27.81 -2.49
C LEU A 615 8.01 28.47 -1.15
N THR A 616 9.17 29.11 -0.98
CA THR A 616 9.48 30.00 0.14
C THR A 616 9.69 31.43 -0.39
N PRO A 617 9.82 32.45 0.47
CA PRO A 617 10.18 33.79 0.02
C PRO A 617 11.52 33.85 -0.74
N GLU A 618 12.42 32.89 -0.51
CA GLU A 618 13.78 32.84 -1.05
C GLU A 618 13.91 31.99 -2.31
N SER A 619 13.20 30.85 -2.41
CA SER A 619 13.40 29.90 -3.50
C SER A 619 12.21 29.00 -3.83
N VAL A 620 12.31 28.31 -4.96
CA VAL A 620 11.36 27.28 -5.41
C VAL A 620 12.05 25.93 -5.43
N THR A 621 11.59 25.00 -4.60
CA THR A 621 12.07 23.61 -4.56
C THR A 621 11.10 22.69 -5.29
N THR A 622 11.61 21.86 -6.19
CA THR A 622 10.83 20.81 -6.88
C THR A 622 11.30 19.43 -6.48
N TYR A 623 10.38 18.49 -6.33
CA TYR A 623 10.67 17.13 -5.87
C TYR A 623 10.44 16.11 -6.97
N LEU A 624 11.32 15.12 -7.11
CA LEU A 624 11.24 14.03 -8.08
C LEU A 624 10.97 12.72 -7.36
N TYR A 625 10.01 11.92 -7.83
CA TYR A 625 9.63 10.65 -7.23
C TYR A 625 9.80 9.48 -8.20
N GLY A 626 10.06 8.31 -7.63
CA GLY A 626 10.05 7.03 -8.31
C GLY A 626 8.63 6.47 -8.45
N PRO A 627 8.49 5.33 -9.11
CA PRO A 627 7.19 4.73 -9.37
C PRO A 627 6.52 4.21 -8.09
N ASP A 628 7.31 3.82 -7.07
CA ASP A 628 6.80 3.37 -5.76
C ASP A 628 6.64 4.53 -4.76
N GLY A 629 6.77 5.78 -5.23
CA GLY A 629 6.61 6.96 -4.39
C GLY A 629 7.83 7.32 -3.54
N GLN A 630 8.97 6.65 -3.69
CA GLN A 630 10.22 7.06 -3.05
C GLN A 630 10.72 8.40 -3.62
N LEU A 631 11.22 9.29 -2.75
CA LEU A 631 11.83 10.55 -3.18
C LEU A 631 13.17 10.25 -3.87
N LEU A 632 13.28 10.55 -5.16
CA LEU A 632 14.51 10.38 -5.94
C LEU A 632 15.36 11.64 -5.95
N GLY A 633 14.78 12.82 -5.75
CA GLY A 633 15.57 14.03 -5.64
C GLY A 633 14.76 15.28 -5.35
N GLU A 634 15.47 16.34 -5.00
CA GLU A 634 14.95 17.70 -4.85
C GLU A 634 15.86 18.67 -5.59
N ALA A 635 15.29 19.75 -6.11
CA ALA A 635 16.01 20.76 -6.86
C ALA A 635 15.53 22.15 -6.51
N GLU A 636 16.45 23.02 -6.10
CA GLU A 636 16.19 24.42 -5.77
C GLU A 636 16.39 25.30 -7.01
N HIS A 637 15.49 26.26 -7.21
CA HIS A 637 15.51 27.21 -8.31
C HIS A 637 15.40 28.64 -7.80
N ASP A 638 16.03 29.59 -8.48
CA ASP A 638 15.81 31.02 -8.23
C ASP A 638 14.47 31.50 -8.81
N GLY A 639 14.11 32.76 -8.54
CA GLY A 639 12.86 33.36 -9.03
C GLY A 639 12.76 33.50 -10.55
N SER A 640 13.86 33.37 -11.30
CA SER A 640 13.84 33.27 -12.77
C SER A 640 13.64 31.84 -13.26
N GLY A 641 13.65 30.88 -12.33
CA GLY A 641 13.48 29.47 -12.62
C GLY A 641 14.77 28.72 -12.96
N ARG A 642 15.93 29.38 -12.84
CA ARG A 642 17.23 28.74 -13.01
C ARG A 642 17.50 27.83 -11.83
N LYS A 643 17.83 26.57 -12.13
CA LYS A 643 18.26 25.57 -11.14
C LYS A 643 19.55 26.03 -10.47
N LEU A 644 19.55 26.07 -9.14
CA LEU A 644 20.68 26.46 -8.29
C LEU A 644 21.41 25.23 -7.74
N ARG A 645 20.64 24.25 -7.26
CA ARG A 645 21.13 23.04 -6.62
C ARG A 645 20.19 21.87 -6.91
N ALA A 646 20.73 20.66 -6.94
CA ALA A 646 19.91 19.45 -6.75
C ALA A 646 20.58 18.47 -5.80
N GLN A 647 19.75 17.78 -5.04
CA GLN A 647 20.13 16.63 -4.24
C GLN A 647 19.38 15.41 -4.76
N TYR A 648 20.08 14.34 -5.08
CA TYR A 648 19.50 13.06 -5.51
C TYR A 648 19.66 12.01 -4.43
N TYR A 649 18.62 11.22 -4.20
CA TYR A 649 18.58 10.14 -3.22
C TYR A 649 18.66 8.80 -3.93
N LEU A 650 19.57 7.94 -3.48
CA LEU A 650 19.89 6.65 -4.08
C LEU A 650 19.46 5.53 -3.15
N TRP A 651 18.75 4.54 -3.66
CA TRP A 651 18.02 3.55 -2.85
C TRP A 651 18.41 2.12 -3.19
N LEU A 652 18.35 1.24 -2.18
CA LEU A 652 18.22 -0.20 -2.32
C LEU A 652 16.93 -0.61 -1.61
N ASP A 653 15.89 -0.93 -2.39
CA ASP A 653 14.54 -1.15 -1.85
C ASP A 653 14.13 0.05 -0.96
N SER A 654 13.89 -0.16 0.34
CA SER A 654 13.59 0.91 1.31
C SER A 654 14.81 1.61 1.91
N LEU A 655 16.01 1.05 1.76
CA LEU A 655 17.22 1.56 2.40
C LEU A 655 17.81 2.73 1.59
N PRO A 656 17.89 3.96 2.17
CA PRO A 656 18.63 5.04 1.56
C PRO A 656 20.13 4.73 1.63
N LEU A 657 20.80 4.70 0.48
CA LEU A 657 22.21 4.35 0.36
C LEU A 657 23.13 5.57 0.33
N ALA A 658 22.71 6.63 -0.35
CA ALA A 658 23.53 7.81 -0.55
C ALA A 658 22.70 9.03 -1.00
N THR A 659 23.26 10.22 -0.81
CA THR A 659 22.85 11.45 -1.52
C THR A 659 23.95 11.92 -2.47
N ILE A 660 23.54 12.54 -3.57
CA ILE A 660 24.42 13.28 -4.47
C ILE A 660 23.93 14.72 -4.54
N ASP A 661 24.71 15.63 -3.98
CA ASP A 661 24.48 17.07 -4.00
C ASP A 661 25.27 17.73 -5.12
N ALA A 662 24.61 18.54 -5.93
CA ALA A 662 25.25 19.22 -7.06
C ALA A 662 24.75 20.66 -7.18
N ASP A 663 25.69 21.60 -7.24
CA ASP A 663 25.42 23.00 -7.55
C ASP A 663 25.43 23.22 -9.07
N TYR A 664 24.70 24.24 -9.53
CA TYR A 664 24.56 24.60 -10.94
C TYR A 664 25.00 26.04 -11.15
N ASP A 665 25.81 26.27 -12.18
CA ASP A 665 26.23 27.62 -12.54
C ASP A 665 25.14 28.39 -13.33
N ALA A 666 25.43 29.64 -13.68
CA ALA A 666 24.49 30.48 -14.42
C ALA A 666 24.12 29.96 -15.81
N GLN A 667 24.89 29.01 -16.36
CA GLN A 667 24.67 28.37 -17.65
C GLN A 667 24.04 26.97 -17.50
N GLY A 668 23.69 26.56 -16.28
CA GLY A 668 23.10 25.25 -15.98
C GLY A 668 24.12 24.11 -16.02
N LYS A 669 25.42 24.41 -16.02
CA LYS A 669 26.46 23.39 -15.94
C LYS A 669 26.60 22.92 -14.49
N VAL A 670 26.66 21.60 -14.33
CA VAL A 670 26.84 20.93 -13.05
C VAL A 670 28.25 21.21 -12.50
N GLY A 671 28.34 21.64 -11.25
CA GLY A 671 29.56 21.77 -10.47
C GLY A 671 30.17 20.41 -10.10
N ASN A 672 31.00 20.36 -9.06
CA ASN A 672 31.52 19.09 -8.57
C ASN A 672 30.48 18.46 -7.61
N PRO A 673 29.86 17.32 -7.98
CA PRO A 673 28.89 16.70 -7.10
C PRO A 673 29.57 16.17 -5.83
N THR A 674 28.92 16.37 -4.69
CA THR A 674 29.31 15.81 -3.40
C THR A 674 28.50 14.55 -3.14
N LEU A 675 29.18 13.43 -2.94
CA LEU A 675 28.57 12.15 -2.60
C LEU A 675 28.65 11.93 -1.08
N LEU A 676 27.51 11.68 -0.46
CA LEU A 676 27.41 11.29 0.95
C LEU A 676 26.77 9.91 1.04
N TYR A 677 27.36 9.02 1.82
CA TYR A 677 26.84 7.69 2.07
C TYR A 677 25.94 7.71 3.29
N LEU A 678 24.69 7.27 3.12
CA LEU A 678 23.66 7.25 4.17
C LEU A 678 23.65 5.89 4.86
N HIS A 679 23.53 5.91 6.19
CA HIS A 679 23.51 4.72 7.04
C HIS A 679 22.20 4.67 7.83
N GLY A 680 21.36 3.69 7.48
CA GLY A 680 20.06 3.47 8.09
C GLY A 680 20.09 2.69 9.42
N ASP A 681 19.09 2.88 10.27
CA ASP A 681 18.84 2.01 11.44
C ASP A 681 18.07 0.73 11.05
N HIS A 682 17.44 0.07 12.03
CA HIS A 682 16.66 -1.16 11.82
C HIS A 682 15.34 -0.94 11.07
N LEU A 683 14.85 0.30 11.01
CA LEU A 683 13.71 0.71 10.18
C LEU A 683 14.17 1.29 8.84
N ASP A 684 15.47 1.21 8.53
CA ASP A 684 16.11 1.90 7.40
C ASP A 684 16.02 3.44 7.49
N THR A 685 15.77 4.00 8.68
CA THR A 685 15.80 5.47 8.91
C THR A 685 17.24 5.96 8.82
N PRO A 686 17.59 6.94 7.98
CA PRO A 686 18.95 7.47 7.93
C PRO A 686 19.31 8.14 9.26
N ARG A 687 20.34 7.61 9.92
CA ARG A 687 20.81 8.08 11.23
C ARG A 687 22.18 8.74 11.17
N LEU A 688 23.02 8.33 10.22
CA LEU A 688 24.35 8.88 9.97
C LEU A 688 24.54 9.09 8.47
N ALA A 689 25.34 10.08 8.09
CA ALA A 689 25.91 10.18 6.76
C ALA A 689 27.43 10.39 6.83
N THR A 690 28.16 9.74 5.94
CA THR A 690 29.62 9.85 5.87
C THR A 690 30.10 10.31 4.51
N ASP A 691 31.18 11.09 4.49
CA ASP A 691 31.85 11.49 3.26
C ASP A 691 32.65 10.34 2.61
N ALA A 692 33.32 10.65 1.50
CA ALA A 692 34.16 9.71 0.76
C ALA A 692 35.40 9.21 1.56
N SER A 693 35.80 9.91 2.62
CA SER A 693 36.88 9.50 3.53
C SER A 693 36.39 8.70 4.74
N GLY A 694 35.07 8.49 4.86
CA GLY A 694 34.45 7.76 5.95
C GLY A 694 34.22 8.60 7.22
N GLN A 695 34.38 9.92 7.16
CA GLN A 695 34.09 10.81 8.30
C GLN A 695 32.59 11.13 8.37
N ILE A 696 32.03 11.23 9.57
CA ILE A 696 30.63 11.62 9.79
C ILE A 696 30.45 13.08 9.35
N ALA A 697 29.65 13.30 8.32
CA ALA A 697 29.28 14.63 7.82
C ALA A 697 27.92 15.10 8.35
N TRP A 698 27.06 14.15 8.74
CA TRP A 698 25.72 14.42 9.25
C TRP A 698 25.27 13.31 10.20
N GLN A 699 24.50 13.67 11.23
CA GLN A 699 23.89 12.71 12.14
C GLN A 699 22.56 13.22 12.69
N TRP A 700 21.60 12.33 12.89
CA TRP A 700 20.30 12.66 13.48
C TRP A 700 19.92 11.65 14.57
N GLN A 701 20.15 12.08 15.81
CA GLN A 701 19.70 11.37 16.99
C GLN A 701 18.36 11.99 17.44
N SER A 702 17.27 11.31 17.13
CA SER A 702 15.93 11.69 17.60
C SER A 702 15.52 10.87 18.83
N ASP A 703 14.46 11.30 19.50
CA ASP A 703 13.67 10.39 20.33
C ASP A 703 12.88 9.39 19.47
N ALA A 704 12.18 8.47 20.16
CA ALA A 704 11.36 7.44 19.52
C ALA A 704 10.30 8.00 18.54
N PHE A 705 9.78 9.20 18.77
CA PHE A 705 8.75 9.83 17.91
C PHE A 705 9.33 10.81 16.90
N GLY A 706 10.65 10.83 16.72
CA GLY A 706 11.31 11.65 15.68
C GLY A 706 11.54 13.09 16.10
N ARG A 707 11.43 13.44 17.39
CA ARG A 707 11.79 14.77 17.89
C ARG A 707 13.30 14.84 18.11
N GLY A 708 13.96 15.76 17.44
CA GLY A 708 15.39 16.02 17.61
C GLY A 708 15.99 16.74 16.41
N GLU A 709 17.00 17.56 16.67
CA GLU A 709 17.71 18.32 15.64
C GLU A 709 18.83 17.48 15.02
N ALA A 710 19.02 17.64 13.71
CA ALA A 710 20.14 17.01 13.02
C ALA A 710 21.42 17.84 13.19
N LEU A 711 22.54 17.17 13.43
CA LEU A 711 23.86 17.79 13.54
C LEU A 711 24.59 17.62 12.20
N SER A 712 25.09 18.74 11.68
CA SER A 712 25.67 18.81 10.34
C SER A 712 27.08 19.40 10.38
N GLN A 713 27.99 18.87 9.55
CA GLN A 713 29.26 19.52 9.25
C GLN A 713 29.11 20.44 8.04
N GLY A 714 29.44 21.73 8.22
CA GLY A 714 29.31 22.73 7.17
C GLY A 714 27.85 22.91 6.73
N SER A 715 27.63 22.92 5.41
CA SER A 715 26.30 23.09 4.78
C SER A 715 25.61 21.77 4.42
N THR A 716 26.14 20.63 4.90
CA THR A 716 25.55 19.32 4.64
C THR A 716 24.14 19.24 5.21
N GLN A 717 23.17 18.77 4.41
CA GLN A 717 21.79 18.58 4.86
C GLN A 717 21.23 17.29 4.30
N VAL A 718 20.52 16.54 5.16
CA VAL A 718 19.73 15.37 4.79
C VAL A 718 18.34 15.56 5.40
N ASN A 719 17.34 15.72 4.54
CA ASN A 719 15.98 16.02 4.97
C ASN A 719 15.14 14.77 5.23
N LEU A 720 15.59 13.59 4.80
CA LEU A 720 14.93 12.33 5.10
C LEU A 720 14.81 12.11 6.63
N ARG A 721 13.67 11.58 7.06
CA ARG A 721 13.38 11.19 8.46
C ARG A 721 13.00 9.71 8.49
N PHE A 722 11.98 9.32 9.26
CA PHE A 722 11.46 7.95 9.19
C PHE A 722 11.11 7.57 7.74
N PRO A 723 11.03 6.27 7.39
CA PRO A 723 10.69 5.84 6.05
C PRO A 723 9.49 6.61 5.48
N GLY A 724 9.63 7.17 4.28
CA GLY A 724 8.61 8.01 3.63
C GLY A 724 8.59 9.50 4.03
N GLN A 725 9.25 9.87 5.13
CA GLN A 725 9.19 11.21 5.68
C GLN A 725 10.30 12.14 5.17
N TYR A 726 9.93 13.41 5.00
CA TYR A 726 10.81 14.52 4.67
C TYR A 726 10.60 15.65 5.69
N TYR A 727 11.67 16.14 6.33
CA TYR A 727 11.62 17.27 7.24
C TYR A 727 11.59 18.61 6.51
N ASP A 728 10.55 19.40 6.78
CA ASP A 728 10.46 20.79 6.32
C ASP A 728 10.86 21.75 7.43
N ALA A 729 11.97 22.46 7.21
CA ALA A 729 12.47 23.44 8.17
C ALA A 729 11.51 24.62 8.35
N GLU A 730 10.73 24.98 7.32
CA GLU A 730 9.81 26.12 7.34
C GLU A 730 8.60 25.87 8.23
N SER A 731 8.09 24.62 8.23
CA SER A 731 6.95 24.24 9.05
C SER A 731 7.35 23.60 10.36
N GLY A 732 8.51 22.92 10.41
CA GLY A 732 8.89 22.01 11.48
C GLY A 732 8.12 20.69 11.47
N LEU A 733 7.33 20.41 10.42
CA LEU A 733 6.61 19.16 10.22
C LEU A 733 7.44 18.21 9.36
N HIS A 734 7.10 16.93 9.44
CA HIS A 734 7.60 15.91 8.53
C HIS A 734 6.52 15.63 7.49
N TYR A 735 6.74 16.06 6.25
CA TYR A 735 5.92 15.63 5.12
C TYR A 735 5.98 14.12 4.99
N ASN A 736 4.82 13.45 4.97
CA ASN A 736 4.72 12.00 4.87
C ASN A 736 3.69 11.60 3.82
N TYR A 737 4.01 11.91 2.57
CA TYR A 737 3.23 11.58 1.38
C TYR A 737 1.80 12.13 1.36
N PHE A 738 0.80 11.50 1.99
CA PHE A 738 -0.59 11.97 2.02
C PHE A 738 -0.91 12.89 3.20
N ARG A 739 -0.10 12.87 4.26
CA ARG A 739 -0.29 13.67 5.47
C ARG A 739 1.02 14.31 5.92
N ASP A 740 0.93 15.22 6.88
CA ASP A 740 2.05 15.88 7.51
C ASP A 740 2.10 15.51 9.01
N TYR A 741 3.26 15.04 9.46
CA TYR A 741 3.48 14.53 10.81
C TYR A 741 4.16 15.58 11.71
N ASP A 742 3.61 15.85 12.90
CA ASP A 742 4.26 16.70 13.89
C ASP A 742 4.98 15.83 14.94
N PRO A 743 6.33 15.76 14.93
CA PRO A 743 7.08 14.98 15.91
C PRO A 743 6.92 15.52 17.35
N GLU A 744 6.54 16.77 17.54
CA GLU A 744 6.35 17.32 18.89
C GLU A 744 5.14 16.71 19.60
N THR A 745 4.04 16.55 18.87
CA THR A 745 2.81 15.95 19.38
C THR A 745 2.78 14.44 19.17
N GLY A 746 3.55 13.92 18.22
CA GLY A 746 3.63 12.50 17.87
C GLY A 746 2.43 12.01 17.06
N ARG A 747 1.84 12.87 16.23
CA ARG A 747 0.63 12.59 15.44
C ARG A 747 0.63 13.35 14.11
N TYR A 748 -0.24 12.92 13.21
CA TYR A 748 -0.57 13.66 11.99
C TYR A 748 -1.42 14.89 12.29
N VAL A 749 -1.26 15.92 11.46
CA VAL A 749 -2.03 17.17 11.54
C VAL A 749 -3.33 17.11 10.73
N GLU A 750 -3.45 16.16 9.78
CA GLU A 750 -4.66 15.81 9.06
C GLU A 750 -5.32 14.52 9.59
N SER A 751 -6.63 14.44 9.42
CA SER A 751 -7.37 13.18 9.57
C SER A 751 -7.00 12.23 8.42
N ASP A 752 -6.98 10.93 8.69
CA ASP A 752 -6.63 9.92 7.69
C ASP A 752 -7.61 9.93 6.49
N PRO A 753 -7.13 10.12 5.25
CA PRO A 753 -7.99 10.14 4.08
C PRO A 753 -8.32 8.73 3.55
N VAL A 754 -7.78 7.64 4.11
CA VAL A 754 -7.82 6.28 3.56
C VAL A 754 -9.22 5.76 3.23
N GLU A 755 -10.21 6.03 4.09
CA GLU A 755 -11.60 5.61 3.87
C GLU A 755 -12.19 6.23 2.60
N THR A 756 -11.78 7.46 2.28
CA THR A 756 -12.23 8.18 1.08
C THR A 756 -11.40 7.82 -0.16
N LEU A 757 -10.09 7.62 -0.02
CA LEU A 757 -9.20 7.29 -1.15
C LEU A 757 -9.45 5.87 -1.70
N ARG A 758 -9.75 4.89 -0.84
CA ARG A 758 -9.97 3.49 -1.26
C ARG A 758 -11.26 3.29 -2.04
N LYS A 759 -12.29 4.10 -1.83
CA LYS A 759 -13.61 3.96 -2.50
C LYS A 759 -13.63 4.43 -3.95
N LEU A 760 -12.58 5.10 -4.42
CA LEU A 760 -12.53 5.73 -5.73
C LEU A 760 -11.96 4.83 -6.84
N ASN A 761 -11.57 3.58 -6.54
CA ASN A 761 -10.79 2.71 -7.46
C ASN A 761 -9.68 3.52 -8.18
N ASN A 762 -9.03 4.39 -7.41
CA ASN A 762 -8.22 5.46 -7.96
C ASN A 762 -6.86 4.90 -8.42
N PRO A 763 -6.36 5.25 -9.63
CA PRO A 763 -4.96 5.00 -9.99
C PRO A 763 -3.97 5.40 -8.89
N GLU A 764 -4.23 6.47 -8.13
CA GLU A 764 -3.42 6.93 -6.98
C GLU A 764 -3.14 5.83 -5.94
N MET A 765 -4.11 4.94 -5.68
CA MET A 765 -3.96 3.81 -4.75
C MET A 765 -3.40 2.54 -5.42
N THR A 766 -3.49 2.46 -6.74
CA THR A 766 -3.05 1.29 -7.51
C THR A 766 -1.54 1.29 -7.67
N PHE A 767 -0.90 2.47 -7.75
CA PHE A 767 0.56 2.62 -7.78
C PHE A 767 1.22 2.30 -6.42
N LEU A 768 0.62 2.71 -5.30
CA LEU A 768 1.15 2.44 -3.96
C LEU A 768 1.15 0.95 -3.59
N ASN A 769 0.17 0.19 -4.08
CA ASN A 769 0.06 -1.25 -3.83
C ASN A 769 0.96 -2.11 -4.73
N SER A 770 1.70 -1.52 -5.67
CA SER A 770 2.47 -2.26 -6.68
C SER A 770 3.93 -2.53 -6.29
N GLY A 771 4.43 -1.89 -5.22
CA GLY A 771 5.82 -1.98 -4.78
C GLY A 771 6.05 -2.59 -3.39
N GLU A 772 5.02 -2.77 -2.55
CA GLU A 772 5.21 -3.27 -1.19
C GLU A 772 5.09 -4.80 -1.10
N SER A 773 6.25 -5.39 -0.80
CA SER A 773 6.40 -6.74 -0.28
C SER A 773 5.56 -6.90 1.00
N MET A 774 4.49 -7.70 0.91
CA MET A 774 3.72 -8.22 2.05
C MET A 774 4.53 -9.14 3.00
N LEU A 775 5.86 -9.24 2.89
CA LEU A 775 6.69 -10.10 3.75
C LEU A 775 6.95 -9.55 5.16
N GLN A 776 6.35 -8.42 5.54
CA GLN A 776 6.25 -7.99 6.93
C GLN A 776 4.82 -7.62 7.33
N ALA A 777 3.81 -8.18 6.66
CA ALA A 777 2.56 -8.37 7.36
C ALA A 777 2.81 -9.44 8.45
N THR A 778 3.31 -9.02 9.62
CA THR A 778 2.68 -9.52 10.84
C THR A 778 1.21 -9.27 10.58
N PRO A 779 0.39 -10.32 10.48
CA PRO A 779 -0.98 -10.09 10.13
C PRO A 779 -1.54 -9.15 11.21
N TYR A 780 -2.21 -8.11 10.75
CA TYR A 780 -2.57 -6.96 11.59
C TYR A 780 -3.72 -7.30 12.57
N TRP A 781 -3.90 -8.60 12.92
CA TRP A 781 -4.67 -9.04 14.09
C TRP A 781 -4.09 -8.55 15.42
N GLU A 782 -2.86 -8.04 15.43
CA GLU A 782 -2.20 -7.46 16.61
C GLU A 782 -2.89 -6.23 17.19
N HIS A 783 -3.71 -5.55 16.40
CA HIS A 783 -4.42 -4.36 16.82
C HIS A 783 -5.88 -4.59 16.49
N GLY A 784 -6.69 -4.91 17.51
CA GLY A 784 -8.15 -4.93 17.38
C GLY A 784 -8.61 -3.73 16.56
N PHE A 785 -9.66 -3.91 15.77
CA PHE A 785 -10.29 -2.85 15.00
C PHE A 785 -10.48 -1.66 15.94
N THR A 786 -9.63 -0.65 15.77
CA THR A 786 -9.62 0.58 16.54
C THR A 786 -9.89 1.67 15.51
N PRO A 787 -11.18 1.84 15.18
CA PRO A 787 -11.66 2.52 13.97
C PRO A 787 -11.51 4.04 14.01
N ASN A 788 -10.60 4.54 14.83
CA ASN A 788 -10.53 5.93 15.23
C ASN A 788 -9.07 6.39 15.45
N HIS A 789 -8.09 5.70 14.83
CA HIS A 789 -6.69 6.13 14.80
C HIS A 789 -6.39 7.11 13.66
N ASN A 790 -7.32 8.00 13.35
CA ASN A 790 -7.22 8.88 12.17
C ASN A 790 -6.05 9.87 12.21
N TYR A 791 -5.33 9.97 13.33
CA TYR A 791 -4.19 10.87 13.50
C TYR A 791 -2.93 10.18 14.04
N THR A 792 -3.01 8.90 14.41
CA THR A 792 -1.91 8.23 15.13
C THR A 792 -0.80 7.84 14.17
N TYR A 793 0.46 8.03 14.59
CA TYR A 793 1.61 7.54 13.85
C TYR A 793 2.01 6.15 14.36
N SER A 794 2.05 5.17 13.44
CA SER A 794 2.59 3.83 13.66
C SER A 794 2.07 3.14 14.93
N ASP A 795 0.76 3.24 15.21
CA ASP A 795 0.08 2.65 16.37
C ASP A 795 0.72 3.02 17.73
N ASN A 796 1.36 4.20 17.82
CA ASN A 796 2.16 4.62 18.97
C ASN A 796 3.37 3.70 19.29
N ASN A 797 3.86 2.94 18.31
CA ASN A 797 5.07 2.11 18.40
C ASN A 797 6.04 2.41 17.24
N PRO A 798 6.59 3.63 17.18
CA PRO A 798 7.50 4.06 16.13
C PRO A 798 8.88 3.38 16.21
N THR A 799 9.14 2.60 17.27
CA THR A 799 10.37 1.82 17.43
C THR A 799 10.34 0.52 16.63
N ALA A 800 9.16 -0.01 16.31
CA ALA A 800 9.02 -1.27 15.58
C ALA A 800 8.31 -1.10 14.23
N LYS A 801 7.56 -0.01 14.06
CA LYS A 801 6.71 0.25 12.90
C LYS A 801 7.04 1.60 12.26
N SER A 802 6.74 1.71 10.97
CA SER A 802 6.80 2.97 10.22
C SER A 802 5.58 3.09 9.32
N ASP A 803 5.24 4.32 8.94
CA ASP A 803 4.19 4.62 7.96
C ASP A 803 4.83 5.42 6.83
N LYS A 804 5.05 4.78 5.68
CA LYS A 804 5.78 5.38 4.55
C LYS A 804 4.97 6.35 3.71
N HIS A 805 3.65 6.30 3.83
CA HIS A 805 2.76 7.05 2.96
C HIS A 805 1.82 7.98 3.73
N GLY A 806 1.93 8.03 5.06
CA GLY A 806 0.98 8.78 5.86
C GLY A 806 -0.42 8.22 5.71
N LEU A 807 -0.59 6.90 5.62
CA LEU A 807 -1.91 6.25 5.52
C LEU A 807 -1.95 5.07 6.48
N SER A 808 -3.02 5.02 7.29
CA SER A 808 -3.21 3.89 8.18
C SER A 808 -3.45 2.60 7.38
N PRO A 809 -2.90 1.47 7.84
CA PRO A 809 -3.19 0.17 7.26
C PRO A 809 -4.70 -0.13 7.32
N ASN A 810 -5.19 -0.90 6.35
CA ASN A 810 -6.61 -1.09 6.12
C ASN A 810 -7.31 -1.85 7.26
N PRO A 811 -8.40 -1.32 7.85
CA PRO A 811 -9.23 -2.08 8.78
C PRO A 811 -9.92 -3.29 8.13
N THR A 812 -10.14 -3.26 6.81
CA THR A 812 -10.82 -4.34 6.04
C THR A 812 -9.86 -5.37 5.43
N ASP A 813 -8.55 -5.11 5.33
CA ASP A 813 -7.59 -6.17 5.00
C ASP A 813 -7.49 -7.19 6.15
N ASN A 814 -7.95 -6.81 7.35
CA ASN A 814 -8.11 -7.68 8.51
C ASN A 814 -9.43 -8.48 8.53
N LEU A 815 -10.41 -8.16 7.68
CA LEU A 815 -11.67 -8.92 7.56
C LEU A 815 -11.57 -10.05 6.53
N ILE A 816 -10.49 -10.09 5.73
CA ILE A 816 -10.25 -11.11 4.68
C ILE A 816 -8.87 -11.75 4.87
N TYR A 817 -8.47 -11.99 6.12
CA TYR A 817 -7.33 -12.86 6.41
C TYR A 817 -7.82 -14.11 7.13
N THR A 818 -8.37 -15.05 6.35
CA THR A 818 -8.32 -16.44 6.78
C THR A 818 -6.84 -16.82 6.87
N PRO A 819 -6.37 -17.50 7.94
CA PRO A 819 -5.02 -18.02 8.03
C PRO A 819 -4.87 -19.24 7.09
N ASP A 820 -5.36 -19.14 5.87
CA ASP A 820 -4.99 -20.02 4.79
C ASP A 820 -3.70 -19.46 4.20
N THR A 821 -2.59 -19.93 4.74
CA THR A 821 -1.32 -19.94 3.98
C THR A 821 -1.34 -20.94 2.82
N ASN A 822 -2.53 -21.42 2.43
CA ASN A 822 -2.78 -21.95 1.12
C ASN A 822 -2.71 -20.78 0.13
N CYS A 823 -1.90 -20.91 -0.91
CA CYS A 823 -2.05 -20.12 -2.11
C CYS A 823 -3.45 -20.39 -2.67
N THR A 824 -4.47 -19.69 -2.19
CA THR A 824 -5.73 -19.56 -2.88
C THR A 824 -5.48 -18.57 -4.00
N CYS A 825 -5.23 -19.09 -5.20
CA CYS A 825 -5.73 -18.39 -6.37
C CYS A 825 -7.23 -18.24 -6.15
N THR A 826 -7.68 -17.10 -5.65
CA THR A 826 -9.10 -16.76 -5.68
C THR A 826 -9.42 -16.46 -7.14
N LEU A 827 -9.70 -17.52 -7.91
CA LEU A 827 -10.57 -17.38 -9.07
C LEU A 827 -11.90 -16.90 -8.50
N GLU A 828 -12.19 -15.59 -8.56
CA GLU A 828 -13.57 -15.13 -8.51
C GLU A 828 -14.28 -15.69 -9.75
N CYS A 829 -14.75 -16.93 -9.66
CA CYS A 829 -15.67 -17.53 -10.60
C CYS A 829 -17.03 -16.82 -10.46
N LYS A 830 -17.23 -15.67 -11.13
CA LYS A 830 -18.51 -14.97 -11.04
C LYS A 830 -19.68 -15.69 -11.72
N LYS A 831 -19.48 -16.79 -12.45
CA LYS A 831 -20.51 -17.79 -12.78
C LYS A 831 -19.96 -18.97 -13.59
N LYS A 832 -20.46 -20.17 -13.30
CA LYS A 832 -20.27 -21.39 -14.09
C LYS A 832 -21.37 -21.44 -15.16
N PHE A 833 -20.99 -21.43 -16.44
CA PHE A 833 -21.94 -21.63 -17.54
C PHE A 833 -21.91 -23.10 -17.98
N THR A 834 -23.04 -23.78 -17.87
CA THR A 834 -23.24 -25.15 -18.39
C THR A 834 -24.17 -25.12 -19.59
N GLY A 835 -23.66 -25.54 -20.75
CA GLY A 835 -24.45 -25.82 -21.96
C GLY A 835 -23.81 -26.94 -22.79
N ASN A 836 -24.58 -27.96 -23.16
CA ASN A 836 -24.19 -29.06 -24.07
C ASN A 836 -22.91 -29.86 -23.72
N GLY A 837 -22.71 -30.21 -22.45
CA GLY A 837 -21.62 -31.13 -22.04
C GLY A 837 -20.20 -30.58 -22.21
N LYS A 838 -20.05 -29.29 -22.52
CA LYS A 838 -18.78 -28.55 -22.51
C LYS A 838 -18.90 -27.41 -21.51
N SER A 839 -18.03 -27.39 -20.51
CA SER A 839 -17.90 -26.28 -19.58
C SER A 839 -16.91 -25.29 -20.18
N PHE A 840 -17.33 -24.05 -20.44
CA PHE A 840 -16.42 -22.97 -20.80
C PHE A 840 -16.31 -22.01 -19.61
N LEU A 841 -15.08 -21.77 -19.16
CA LEU A 841 -14.74 -20.64 -18.31
C LEU A 841 -14.53 -19.44 -19.22
N VAL A 842 -15.44 -18.47 -19.19
CA VAL A 842 -15.19 -17.13 -19.73
C VAL A 842 -14.53 -16.33 -18.60
N GLY A 843 -13.38 -15.75 -18.93
CA GLY A 843 -12.34 -15.37 -17.97
C GLY A 843 -12.76 -14.43 -16.84
N ALA A 844 -12.07 -14.60 -15.72
CA ALA A 844 -11.85 -13.53 -14.76
C ALA A 844 -10.63 -12.72 -15.19
N LEU A 845 -10.71 -11.39 -15.06
CA LEU A 845 -9.53 -10.56 -14.85
C LEU A 845 -8.85 -11.08 -13.57
N CYS A 846 -7.68 -11.72 -13.70
CA CYS A 846 -6.78 -11.83 -12.55
C CYS A 846 -6.20 -10.43 -12.28
N SER A 847 -6.98 -9.57 -11.65
CA SER A 847 -6.42 -8.41 -10.96
C SER A 847 -5.86 -8.92 -9.63
N LYS A 848 -4.53 -8.90 -9.51
CA LYS A 848 -3.73 -9.27 -8.34
C LYS A 848 -3.55 -10.78 -8.10
N ALA A 849 -2.45 -11.31 -8.63
CA ALA A 849 -1.69 -12.35 -7.93
C ALA A 849 -0.37 -11.71 -7.47
N THR A 850 -0.34 -11.20 -6.24
CA THR A 850 0.88 -10.75 -5.57
C THR A 850 1.52 -11.94 -4.88
N THR A 851 2.45 -12.61 -5.56
CA THR A 851 3.46 -13.43 -4.86
C THR A 851 4.75 -12.63 -4.78
N PRO A 852 5.13 -12.08 -3.61
CA PRO A 852 6.45 -11.49 -3.43
C PRO A 852 7.42 -12.61 -3.07
N PHE A 853 8.09 -13.19 -4.06
CA PHE A 853 9.37 -13.85 -3.84
C PHE A 853 10.30 -13.50 -5.00
N PHE A 854 11.34 -12.73 -4.68
CA PHE A 854 12.33 -12.07 -5.56
C PHE A 854 11.77 -11.00 -6.49
N GLY A 855 11.87 -9.74 -6.04
CA GLY A 855 11.96 -8.52 -6.86
C GLY A 855 10.85 -8.35 -7.90
N GLY A 856 9.83 -7.57 -7.54
CA GLY A 856 8.92 -6.85 -8.43
C GLY A 856 8.56 -7.54 -9.74
N VAL A 857 7.55 -8.42 -9.72
CA VAL A 857 6.83 -8.79 -10.94
C VAL A 857 5.44 -8.16 -10.83
N VAL A 858 5.26 -7.02 -11.49
CA VAL A 858 3.93 -6.49 -11.80
C VAL A 858 3.33 -7.42 -12.86
N CYS A 859 2.37 -8.27 -12.48
CA CYS A 859 1.57 -9.01 -13.44
C CYS A 859 0.63 -8.05 -14.19
N ASN A 860 1.19 -7.25 -15.11
CA ASN A 860 0.46 -6.39 -16.04
C ASN A 860 0.20 -7.08 -17.39
N SER A 861 0.07 -8.41 -17.36
CA SER A 861 -0.31 -9.23 -18.52
C SER A 861 -1.69 -9.83 -18.26
N THR A 862 -2.63 -9.55 -19.15
CA THR A 862 -3.91 -10.28 -19.22
C THR A 862 -3.60 -11.74 -19.51
N ILE A 863 -3.44 -12.58 -18.48
CA ILE A 863 -3.38 -14.02 -18.66
C ILE A 863 -4.83 -14.48 -18.84
N VAL A 864 -5.22 -14.73 -20.09
CA VAL A 864 -6.39 -15.54 -20.38
C VAL A 864 -6.01 -16.97 -20.03
N MET A 865 -6.25 -17.40 -18.78
CA MET A 865 -6.13 -18.81 -18.42
C MET A 865 -7.28 -19.58 -19.07
N ILE A 866 -6.94 -20.39 -20.07
CA ILE A 866 -7.84 -21.43 -20.57
C ILE A 866 -7.57 -22.67 -19.74
N CYS A 867 -8.40 -22.87 -18.72
CA CYS A 867 -8.40 -24.13 -17.99
C CYS A 867 -8.95 -25.23 -18.90
N GLY A 868 -8.08 -26.15 -19.32
CA GLY A 868 -8.48 -27.43 -19.91
C GLY A 868 -9.27 -28.28 -18.91
N ALA A 869 -10.09 -29.18 -19.43
CA ALA A 869 -11.18 -29.88 -18.72
C ALA A 869 -10.78 -30.91 -17.63
N SER A 870 -9.69 -30.73 -16.87
CA SER A 870 -9.24 -31.70 -15.85
C SER A 870 -9.19 -31.20 -14.40
N CYS A 871 -9.54 -29.94 -14.10
CA CYS A 871 -9.75 -29.50 -12.70
C CYS A 871 -11.14 -29.91 -12.20
N SER A 872 -11.31 -31.15 -11.75
CA SER A 872 -12.61 -31.65 -11.26
C SER A 872 -12.59 -32.30 -9.88
N GLN A 873 -11.58 -32.10 -9.02
CA GLN A 873 -11.54 -32.80 -7.73
C GLN A 873 -11.30 -32.00 -6.45
N GLU A 874 -10.91 -30.72 -6.48
CA GLU A 874 -10.61 -29.99 -5.22
C GLU A 874 -11.65 -28.96 -4.77
N CYS A 875 -12.68 -28.64 -5.57
CA CYS A 875 -13.74 -27.69 -5.16
C CYS A 875 -14.91 -28.31 -4.35
N ASN A 876 -14.84 -29.59 -3.97
CA ASN A 876 -15.98 -30.31 -3.38
C ASN A 876 -15.78 -30.70 -1.89
N ARG A 877 -15.25 -29.80 -1.06
CA ARG A 877 -15.36 -29.91 0.40
C ARG A 877 -15.66 -28.56 1.06
N ALA A 878 -16.94 -28.20 1.05
CA ALA A 878 -17.58 -27.44 2.12
C ALA A 878 -18.86 -28.21 2.53
N PRO A 879 -19.24 -28.24 3.82
CA PRO A 879 -20.14 -29.25 4.37
C PRO A 879 -21.61 -29.07 3.94
N SER A 880 -22.20 -30.20 3.54
CA SER A 880 -23.63 -30.59 3.61
C SER A 880 -24.69 -29.47 3.69
N CYS A 881 -25.38 -29.20 2.57
CA CYS A 881 -26.83 -28.97 2.60
C CYS A 881 -27.52 -30.29 2.24
N GLU A 882 -28.07 -30.97 3.24
CA GLU A 882 -28.97 -32.10 3.02
C GLU A 882 -30.28 -31.62 2.39
N LYS A 883 -30.70 -32.32 1.34
CA LYS A 883 -32.07 -32.29 0.83
C LYS A 883 -32.96 -33.04 1.83
N GLU A 884 -33.96 -32.35 2.38
CA GLU A 884 -35.25 -33.00 2.65
C GLU A 884 -36.31 -32.35 1.75
N GLY A 885 -37.10 -33.21 1.11
CA GLY A 885 -38.10 -32.82 0.12
C GLY A 885 -39.53 -32.79 0.66
N SER A 886 -40.40 -32.36 -0.25
CA SER A 886 -41.86 -32.52 -0.32
C SER A 886 -42.74 -31.48 0.40
N GLY A 887 -43.60 -30.81 -0.37
CA GLY A 887 -44.78 -30.12 0.14
C GLY A 887 -45.26 -28.89 -0.64
N ASN A 888 -45.96 -29.14 -1.76
CA ASN A 888 -47.05 -28.37 -2.40
C ASN A 888 -47.04 -26.83 -2.56
N GLU A 889 -47.38 -26.49 -3.83
CA GLU A 889 -47.87 -25.23 -4.44
C GLU A 889 -46.89 -24.10 -4.75
#